data_AF-A0A1H2Z880-F1
#
_entry.id   AF-A0A1H2Z880-F1
#
_cell.length_a   1.000
_cell.length_b   1.000
_cell.length_c   1.000
_cell.angle_alpha   90.00
_cell.angle_beta   90.00
_cell.angle_gamma   90.00
#
_symmetry.space_group_name_H-M   'P 1'
#
loop_
_entity.id
_entity.type
_entity.pdbx_description
1 polymer ?
#
loop_
_entity_poly.entity_id
_entity_poly.type
_entity_poly.pdbx_seq_one_letter_code
_entity_poly.pdbx_strand_id
1 'polypeptide(L)'
;MQGTFDYFTAMEAPENEVLVCQISEPMSTLGLNGLNERKRYTYKIVVASDEALFFEAPIEDVLDFLHADVENDVLSKISSSLYHQLRHALLKQTDLLQAARYKPLRKDREFFVSPEAEKSEVVSLMRRSPFLDHFEEKHLSQIAAIAERREYEPDEVLYIQDRLTNGLFILIHGEVDIKRIEGNIEIHQRAINNPGFIFGWSCTLGEKDICSAVTTQKTSLYFIHQKDLLSLLHKDKLFAQSFFMRLLWLMGNQINAAFVRYVGLLGKHNLQAVFQLIENNKSRLALSSPLHQVAHLLSNTNTKQLAYDALSDLISKGSHLERHIASLSLELLQEDMQELKFAKGLQHIYETVAEKHSKDPEAIRKACANATSEVFDHTPYHIEGWENLPDKSGCIFIYNHLYNHSYYTLNNKFQITLDSHFISAKILNDKYGSPGIRTVRIGRGQEYGHQNYYNKLGYINVYTKESETVDKQSKKETRSIFYKTASDCLKSGQNLVISPEGTSYSTEESPGPFKMGVFKLAITAEPEPYIVPLVLANFDKRISDGPLYCKILPPFKLSETLPNKDMDSLAKFVRYYQESYKNYVDQARKRAEELLMAPVSTISEEPPEIWRNEIKRLKRRVATLKEKEDLIIFYGSSSVRLWVSMKKDLEPFNVMNLGFGGSTFAWCIHYFDEIFDGAAPSKIVLYAGENDLHQGKTPQEVLNDCNKLVGLIQNKYPEIPLAFVSLKPSIEREAMIPLIIETNLLLSKYVIGELNAQFINVFGQMITADNRPKPELYMSDGLHLNKKGYAIWSEVIKTALLSVENPVEQESINLLQDR
;
A
#
# COMPACT_ATOMS: atom_id res chain seq x y z
N MET A 1 -16.56 25.73 -29.36
CA MET A 1 -15.61 26.28 -30.36
C MET A 1 -14.50 27.07 -29.69
N GLN A 2 -14.87 28.02 -28.82
CA GLN A 2 -13.97 28.81 -27.98
C GLN A 2 -14.64 29.00 -26.61
N GLY A 3 -13.83 29.15 -25.56
CA GLY A 3 -14.28 29.42 -24.20
C GLY A 3 -13.86 28.35 -23.20
N THR A 4 -14.04 28.65 -21.92
CA THR A 4 -13.77 27.76 -20.79
C THR A 4 -15.07 27.47 -20.05
N PHE A 5 -15.25 26.24 -19.59
CA PHE A 5 -16.45 25.79 -18.88
C PHE A 5 -16.09 25.21 -17.53
N ASP A 6 -16.82 25.64 -16.51
CA ASP A 6 -16.73 25.13 -15.15
C ASP A 6 -17.90 24.17 -14.87
N TYR A 7 -17.57 23.01 -14.33
CA TYR A 7 -18.52 21.98 -13.93
C TYR A 7 -18.68 22.00 -12.42
N PHE A 8 -19.93 22.09 -11.97
CA PHE A 8 -20.29 22.15 -10.56
C PHE A 8 -21.16 20.97 -10.15
N THR A 9 -20.92 20.44 -8.96
CA THR A 9 -21.82 19.50 -8.29
C THR A 9 -22.26 20.07 -6.95
N ALA A 10 -23.49 19.76 -6.50
CA ALA A 10 -24.04 20.31 -5.27
C ALA A 10 -23.70 19.42 -4.05
N MET A 11 -23.41 20.03 -2.90
CA MET A 11 -23.30 19.37 -1.60
C MET A 11 -24.50 19.72 -0.70
N GLU A 12 -25.32 18.72 -0.34
CA GLU A 12 -26.46 18.82 0.62
C GLU A 12 -27.64 19.71 0.19
N ALA A 13 -27.38 20.90 -0.36
CA ALA A 13 -28.33 21.90 -0.83
C ALA A 13 -27.78 22.62 -2.09
N PRO A 14 -28.63 23.10 -3.01
CA PRO A 14 -28.20 23.68 -4.30
C PRO A 14 -27.34 24.94 -4.17
N GLU A 15 -27.33 25.61 -3.01
CA GLU A 15 -26.48 26.77 -2.73
C GLU A 15 -24.99 26.45 -2.47
N ASN A 16 -24.65 25.18 -2.17
CA ASN A 16 -23.27 24.75 -1.94
C ASN A 16 -22.71 24.01 -3.16
N GLU A 17 -22.41 24.76 -4.22
CA GLU A 17 -21.83 24.23 -5.45
C GLU A 17 -20.30 24.11 -5.35
N VAL A 18 -19.76 22.95 -5.73
CA VAL A 18 -18.33 22.66 -5.75
C VAL A 18 -17.85 22.56 -7.19
N LEU A 19 -16.80 23.32 -7.54
CA LEU A 19 -16.11 23.21 -8.82
C LEU A 19 -15.33 21.89 -8.89
N VAL A 20 -15.76 20.98 -9.76
CA VAL A 20 -15.21 19.60 -9.87
C VAL A 20 -14.43 19.34 -11.16
N CYS A 21 -14.58 20.19 -12.18
CA CYS A 21 -13.85 20.09 -13.43
C CYS A 21 -13.91 21.41 -14.18
N GLN A 22 -12.85 21.71 -14.93
CA GLN A 22 -12.80 22.84 -15.87
C GLN A 22 -12.32 22.33 -17.23
N ILE A 23 -12.94 22.78 -18.32
CA ILE A 23 -12.60 22.36 -19.69
C ILE A 23 -12.49 23.58 -20.59
N SER A 24 -11.39 23.68 -21.35
CA SER A 24 -11.15 24.72 -22.35
C SER A 24 -10.91 24.14 -23.76
N GLU A 25 -11.06 22.83 -23.93
CA GLU A 25 -10.80 22.17 -25.21
C GLU A 25 -11.86 22.54 -26.28
N PRO A 26 -11.44 22.93 -27.49
CA PRO A 26 -12.35 23.16 -28.60
C PRO A 26 -13.17 21.90 -28.91
N MET A 27 -14.42 22.10 -29.34
CA MET A 27 -15.34 21.01 -29.68
C MET A 27 -15.69 20.06 -28.52
N SER A 28 -15.47 20.49 -27.27
CA SER A 28 -16.01 19.80 -26.09
C SER A 28 -17.53 19.69 -26.17
N THR A 29 -18.05 18.48 -25.93
CA THR A 29 -19.48 18.20 -26.04
C THR A 29 -20.18 18.44 -24.70
N LEU A 30 -21.25 19.24 -24.69
CA LEU A 30 -22.02 19.58 -23.49
C LEU A 30 -23.43 18.95 -23.56
N GLY A 31 -24.10 18.79 -22.41
CA GLY A 31 -25.51 18.36 -22.37
C GLY A 31 -25.78 16.88 -22.63
N LEU A 32 -24.75 16.02 -22.67
CA LEU A 32 -24.85 14.60 -23.02
C LEU A 32 -25.71 13.74 -22.08
N ASN A 33 -25.95 14.18 -20.84
CA ASN A 33 -26.95 13.53 -19.98
C ASN A 33 -28.35 13.49 -20.61
N GLY A 34 -28.64 14.38 -21.57
CA GLY A 34 -29.86 14.36 -22.36
C GLY A 34 -30.03 13.14 -23.27
N LEU A 35 -28.96 12.37 -23.53
CA LEU A 35 -29.02 11.10 -24.27
C LEU A 35 -29.43 9.91 -23.39
N ASN A 36 -29.39 10.05 -22.06
CA ASN A 36 -29.78 8.98 -21.14
C ASN A 36 -31.30 8.98 -20.90
N GLU A 37 -31.90 7.78 -20.77
CA GLU A 37 -33.31 7.64 -20.41
C GLU A 37 -33.62 8.24 -19.02
N ARG A 38 -34.74 8.98 -18.95
CA ARG A 38 -35.04 10.03 -17.95
C ARG A 38 -34.01 11.17 -18.00
N LYS A 39 -34.12 12.00 -19.05
CA LYS A 39 -33.35 13.22 -19.33
C LYS A 39 -33.22 14.12 -18.07
N ARG A 40 -32.15 13.97 -17.29
CA ARG A 40 -31.87 14.78 -16.08
C ARG A 40 -30.38 15.11 -15.99
N TYR A 41 -30.07 16.35 -15.62
CA TYR A 41 -28.71 16.80 -15.41
C TYR A 41 -28.23 16.44 -14.01
N THR A 42 -27.03 15.86 -13.90
CA THR A 42 -26.39 15.44 -12.63
C THR A 42 -25.37 16.44 -12.11
N TYR A 43 -25.06 17.48 -12.90
CA TYR A 43 -24.12 18.55 -12.61
C TYR A 43 -24.52 19.80 -13.40
N LYS A 44 -24.09 20.97 -12.91
CA LYS A 44 -24.26 22.27 -13.56
C LYS A 44 -23.02 22.61 -14.36
N ILE A 45 -23.20 23.28 -15.50
CA ILE A 45 -22.11 23.78 -16.34
C ILE A 45 -22.27 25.29 -16.46
N VAL A 46 -21.20 26.04 -16.23
CA VAL A 46 -21.18 27.51 -16.34
C VAL A 46 -20.07 27.92 -17.30
N VAL A 47 -20.32 28.93 -18.13
CA VAL A 47 -19.28 29.57 -18.94
C VAL A 47 -18.37 30.35 -18.00
N ALA A 48 -17.10 29.97 -17.94
CA ALA A 48 -16.09 30.54 -17.05
C ALA A 48 -15.24 31.62 -17.72
N SER A 49 -15.22 31.66 -19.05
CA SER A 49 -14.58 32.73 -19.82
C SER A 49 -15.53 33.89 -20.11
N ASP A 50 -14.99 35.06 -20.44
CA ASP A 50 -15.78 36.24 -20.80
C ASP A 50 -16.72 35.99 -22.00
N GLU A 51 -16.28 35.17 -22.95
CA GLU A 51 -17.06 34.76 -24.12
C GLU A 51 -16.93 33.25 -24.36
N ALA A 52 -17.98 32.63 -24.90
CA ALA A 52 -17.97 31.26 -25.40
C ALA A 52 -18.84 31.11 -26.65
N LEU A 53 -18.41 30.23 -27.56
CA LEU A 53 -19.07 29.98 -28.84
C LEU A 53 -19.42 28.50 -28.99
N PHE A 54 -20.69 28.24 -29.33
CA PHE A 54 -21.27 26.89 -29.40
C PHE A 54 -21.94 26.62 -30.75
N PHE A 55 -22.02 25.34 -31.09
CA PHE A 55 -23.07 24.83 -31.96
C PHE A 55 -24.12 24.18 -31.06
N GLU A 56 -25.38 24.55 -31.25
CA GLU A 56 -26.51 23.96 -30.53
C GLU A 56 -27.33 23.12 -31.52
N ALA A 57 -27.69 21.91 -31.10
CA ALA A 57 -28.55 21.01 -31.85
C ALA A 57 -29.64 20.46 -30.91
N PRO A 58 -30.92 20.46 -31.31
CA PRO A 58 -31.99 19.83 -30.54
C PRO A 58 -31.69 18.35 -30.28
N ILE A 59 -31.91 17.90 -29.05
CA ILE A 59 -31.58 16.51 -28.66
C ILE A 59 -32.37 15.46 -29.47
N GLU A 60 -33.57 15.80 -29.91
CA GLU A 60 -34.41 14.92 -30.74
C GLU A 60 -33.79 14.74 -32.12
N ASP A 61 -33.35 15.82 -32.77
CA ASP A 61 -32.64 15.77 -34.05
C ASP A 61 -31.32 14.99 -33.93
N VAL A 62 -30.61 15.14 -32.80
CA VAL A 62 -29.39 14.37 -32.54
C VAL A 62 -29.71 12.89 -32.41
N LEU A 63 -30.77 12.51 -31.67
CA LEU A 63 -31.16 11.11 -31.53
C LEU A 63 -31.58 10.50 -32.87
N ASP A 64 -32.39 11.21 -33.65
CA ASP A 64 -32.81 10.78 -34.99
C ASP A 64 -31.60 10.61 -35.92
N PHE A 65 -30.64 11.56 -35.87
CA PHE A 65 -29.39 11.44 -36.60
C PHE A 65 -28.57 10.22 -36.14
N LEU A 66 -28.39 10.03 -34.82
CA LEU A 66 -27.62 8.89 -34.30
C LEU A 66 -28.27 7.57 -34.69
N HIS A 67 -29.59 7.48 -34.75
CA HIS A 67 -30.31 6.31 -35.25
C HIS A 67 -30.07 6.05 -36.74
N ALA A 68 -29.86 7.11 -37.52
CA ALA A 68 -29.56 7.04 -38.96
C ALA A 68 -28.05 6.97 -39.28
N ASP A 69 -27.17 7.27 -38.32
CA ASP A 69 -25.71 7.27 -38.48
C ASP A 69 -25.18 5.84 -38.57
N VAL A 70 -24.99 5.39 -39.80
CA VAL A 70 -24.56 4.04 -40.12
C VAL A 70 -23.06 3.83 -39.82
N GLU A 71 -22.25 4.89 -39.79
CA GLU A 71 -20.80 4.80 -39.53
C GLU A 71 -20.46 4.96 -38.03
N ASN A 72 -21.39 5.51 -37.23
CA ASN A 72 -21.20 5.79 -35.80
C ASN A 72 -20.07 6.79 -35.49
N ASP A 73 -19.68 7.60 -36.48
CA ASP A 73 -18.59 8.57 -36.35
C ASP A 73 -18.90 9.61 -35.27
N VAL A 74 -20.16 10.05 -35.19
CA VAL A 74 -20.58 11.02 -34.17
C VAL A 74 -20.53 10.40 -32.78
N LEU A 75 -21.00 9.17 -32.61
CA LEU A 75 -20.92 8.46 -31.32
C LEU A 75 -19.48 8.26 -30.87
N SER A 76 -18.58 7.90 -31.80
CA SER A 76 -17.16 7.76 -31.50
C SER A 76 -16.54 9.10 -31.09
N LYS A 77 -16.89 10.21 -31.78
CA LYS A 77 -16.33 11.52 -31.45
C LYS A 77 -16.84 12.08 -30.12
N ILE A 78 -18.12 11.89 -29.82
CA ILE A 78 -18.70 12.19 -28.50
C ILE A 78 -17.97 11.37 -27.43
N SER A 79 -17.70 10.10 -27.71
CA SER A 79 -16.99 9.21 -26.80
C SER A 79 -15.58 9.71 -26.48
N SER A 80 -14.80 10.11 -27.48
CA SER A 80 -13.49 10.76 -27.27
C SER A 80 -13.61 12.04 -26.42
N SER A 81 -14.61 12.89 -26.68
CA SER A 81 -14.80 14.13 -25.91
C SER A 81 -15.09 13.85 -24.44
N LEU A 82 -15.95 12.88 -24.13
CA LEU A 82 -16.19 12.46 -22.74
C LEU A 82 -14.94 11.85 -22.10
N TYR A 83 -14.13 11.14 -22.88
CA TYR A 83 -12.88 10.58 -22.38
C TYR A 83 -11.88 11.66 -21.95
N HIS A 84 -11.78 12.75 -22.73
CA HIS A 84 -10.97 13.91 -22.38
C HIS A 84 -11.54 14.64 -21.15
N GLN A 85 -12.87 14.77 -21.05
CA GLN A 85 -13.51 15.29 -19.83
C GLN A 85 -13.18 14.46 -18.59
N LEU A 86 -13.20 13.13 -18.68
CA LEU A 86 -12.81 12.25 -17.59
C LEU A 86 -11.36 12.50 -17.15
N ARG A 87 -10.45 12.72 -18.11
CA ARG A 87 -9.06 13.10 -17.81
C ARG A 87 -9.00 14.39 -17.00
N HIS A 88 -9.70 15.45 -17.43
CA HIS A 88 -9.73 16.74 -16.70
C HIS A 88 -10.32 16.59 -15.29
N ALA A 89 -11.38 15.80 -15.14
CA ALA A 89 -11.99 15.50 -13.84
C ALA A 89 -11.03 14.78 -12.88
N LEU A 90 -10.21 13.86 -13.40
CA LEU A 90 -9.18 13.17 -12.60
C LEU A 90 -8.04 14.11 -12.24
N LEU A 91 -7.54 14.90 -13.22
CA LEU A 91 -6.46 15.86 -12.98
C LEU A 91 -6.85 16.90 -11.94
N LYS A 92 -8.12 17.32 -11.88
CA LYS A 92 -8.59 18.26 -10.87
C LYS A 92 -8.33 17.78 -9.44
N GLN A 93 -8.28 16.46 -9.20
CA GLN A 93 -8.01 15.90 -7.86
C GLN A 93 -6.60 16.21 -7.34
N THR A 94 -5.64 16.57 -8.22
CA THR A 94 -4.30 16.98 -7.76
C THR A 94 -4.32 18.22 -6.88
N ASP A 95 -5.38 19.03 -6.95
CA ASP A 95 -5.54 20.22 -6.10
C ASP A 95 -5.66 19.87 -4.61
N LEU A 96 -6.08 18.63 -4.30
CA LEU A 96 -6.39 18.17 -2.94
C LEU A 96 -5.54 16.99 -2.49
N LEU A 97 -4.97 16.24 -3.42
CA LEU A 97 -4.15 15.06 -3.12
C LEU A 97 -2.73 15.45 -2.69
N GLN A 98 -2.21 14.74 -1.69
CA GLN A 98 -0.83 14.89 -1.24
C GLN A 98 0.15 14.10 -2.13
N ALA A 99 1.43 14.44 -2.05
CA ALA A 99 2.47 13.71 -2.77
C ALA A 99 2.53 12.25 -2.29
N ALA A 100 2.22 11.33 -3.20
CA ALA A 100 2.34 9.89 -3.02
C ALA A 100 3.74 9.41 -3.44
N ARG A 101 4.12 8.24 -2.94
CA ARG A 101 5.41 7.65 -3.31
C ARG A 101 5.29 6.96 -4.65
N TYR A 102 6.01 7.49 -5.62
CA TYR A 102 6.14 6.85 -6.91
C TYR A 102 6.84 5.48 -6.76
N LYS A 103 6.09 4.39 -6.96
CA LYS A 103 6.68 3.11 -7.35
C LYS A 103 6.71 3.08 -8.87
N PRO A 104 7.88 2.95 -9.53
CA PRO A 104 7.93 2.79 -10.97
C PRO A 104 7.11 1.58 -11.38
N LEU A 105 6.20 1.79 -12.34
CA LEU A 105 5.36 0.75 -12.94
C LEU A 105 6.27 -0.34 -13.54
N ARG A 106 6.15 -1.58 -13.06
CA ARG A 106 6.91 -2.73 -13.57
C ARG A 106 6.42 -3.06 -14.99
N LYS A 107 7.30 -3.00 -16.00
CA LYS A 107 6.92 -3.37 -17.37
C LYS A 107 6.62 -4.86 -17.53
N ASP A 108 5.70 -5.11 -18.46
CA ASP A 108 5.22 -6.36 -19.04
C ASP A 108 6.08 -7.60 -18.79
N ARG A 109 5.43 -8.66 -18.31
CA ARG A 109 5.81 -10.03 -18.58
C ARG A 109 4.94 -10.53 -19.73
N GLU A 110 5.55 -10.93 -20.84
CA GLU A 110 4.89 -11.67 -21.92
C GLU A 110 4.67 -13.16 -21.55
N PHE A 111 4.34 -13.46 -20.28
CA PHE A 111 4.07 -14.82 -19.83
C PHE A 111 2.63 -14.92 -19.34
N PHE A 112 1.70 -14.98 -20.28
CA PHE A 112 0.33 -15.40 -19.96
C PHE A 112 0.27 -16.92 -20.08
N VAL A 113 -0.07 -17.61 -19.01
CA VAL A 113 -0.61 -18.97 -19.12
C VAL A 113 -2.05 -18.77 -19.60
N SER A 114 -2.33 -19.11 -20.85
CA SER A 114 -3.68 -19.11 -21.40
C SER A 114 -4.24 -20.54 -21.35
N PRO A 115 -4.89 -20.95 -20.24
CA PRO A 115 -5.75 -22.13 -20.30
C PRO A 115 -6.86 -21.87 -21.33
N GLU A 116 -7.35 -22.93 -21.97
CA GLU A 116 -8.47 -22.82 -22.90
C GLU A 116 -9.67 -22.19 -22.19
N ALA A 117 -10.26 -21.17 -22.82
CA ALA A 117 -11.45 -20.51 -22.33
C ALA A 117 -12.69 -21.22 -22.86
N GLU A 118 -13.54 -21.75 -21.98
CA GLU A 118 -14.84 -22.27 -22.41
C GLU A 118 -15.79 -21.12 -22.76
N LYS A 119 -16.34 -21.14 -23.98
CA LYS A 119 -17.24 -20.09 -24.49
C LYS A 119 -18.44 -19.84 -23.57
N SER A 120 -19.01 -20.90 -23.00
CA SER A 120 -20.11 -20.87 -22.02
C SER A 120 -19.74 -20.09 -20.76
N GLU A 121 -18.54 -20.28 -20.23
CA GLU A 121 -18.04 -19.58 -19.04
C GLU A 121 -17.84 -18.09 -19.31
N VAL A 122 -17.27 -17.75 -20.47
CA VAL A 122 -17.08 -16.36 -20.90
C VAL A 122 -18.43 -15.65 -20.99
N VAL A 123 -19.41 -16.22 -21.69
CA VAL A 123 -20.75 -15.61 -21.84
C VAL A 123 -21.44 -15.48 -20.48
N SER A 124 -21.34 -16.49 -19.61
CA SER A 124 -21.89 -16.44 -18.25
C SER A 124 -21.28 -15.30 -17.42
N LEU A 125 -19.98 -15.05 -17.56
CA LEU A 125 -19.33 -13.89 -16.93
C LEU A 125 -19.81 -12.57 -17.53
N MET A 126 -19.93 -12.47 -18.86
CA MET A 126 -20.43 -11.26 -19.53
C MET A 126 -21.86 -10.91 -19.11
N ARG A 127 -22.72 -11.91 -18.86
CA ARG A 127 -24.08 -11.70 -18.33
C ARG A 127 -24.13 -11.13 -16.91
N ARG A 128 -23.02 -11.21 -16.16
CA ARG A 128 -22.86 -10.56 -14.85
C ARG A 128 -22.23 -9.17 -14.94
N SER A 129 -21.68 -8.81 -16.10
CA SER A 129 -21.04 -7.51 -16.34
C SER A 129 -22.08 -6.38 -16.31
N PRO A 130 -21.85 -5.29 -15.56
CA PRO A 130 -22.66 -4.09 -15.69
C PRO A 130 -22.61 -3.46 -17.08
N PHE A 131 -21.60 -3.76 -17.90
CA PHE A 131 -21.49 -3.22 -19.25
C PHE A 131 -22.06 -4.17 -20.30
N LEU A 132 -21.64 -5.44 -20.27
CA LEU A 132 -21.89 -6.41 -21.33
C LEU A 132 -23.28 -7.08 -21.24
N ASP A 133 -23.94 -7.06 -20.08
CA ASP A 133 -25.24 -7.72 -19.91
C ASP A 133 -26.36 -7.19 -20.83
N HIS A 134 -26.16 -5.98 -21.37
CA HIS A 134 -27.07 -5.30 -22.30
C HIS A 134 -27.12 -5.93 -23.71
N PHE A 135 -26.08 -6.64 -24.13
CA PHE A 135 -25.99 -7.14 -25.51
C PHE A 135 -26.74 -8.48 -25.70
N GLU A 136 -27.16 -8.73 -26.94
CA GLU A 136 -27.83 -9.98 -27.30
C GLU A 136 -26.88 -11.18 -27.20
N GLU A 137 -27.44 -12.38 -27.02
CA GLU A 137 -26.66 -13.63 -26.90
C GLU A 137 -25.76 -13.87 -28.11
N LYS A 138 -26.21 -13.46 -29.31
CA LYS A 138 -25.44 -13.48 -30.55
C LYS A 138 -24.14 -12.68 -30.43
N HIS A 139 -24.22 -11.43 -29.96
CA HIS A 139 -23.06 -10.54 -29.84
C HIS A 139 -22.12 -11.01 -28.75
N LEU A 140 -22.63 -11.42 -27.58
CA LEU A 140 -21.80 -11.99 -26.51
C LEU A 140 -21.07 -13.24 -26.97
N SER A 141 -21.74 -14.10 -27.74
CA SER A 141 -21.12 -15.28 -28.34
C SER A 141 -20.02 -14.95 -29.35
N GLN A 142 -20.11 -13.82 -30.05
CA GLN A 142 -19.07 -13.36 -30.97
C GLN A 142 -17.85 -12.81 -30.22
N ILE A 143 -18.07 -12.02 -29.16
CA ILE A 143 -17.00 -11.52 -28.30
C ILE A 143 -16.29 -12.69 -27.59
N ALA A 144 -17.06 -13.64 -27.06
CA ALA A 144 -16.52 -14.82 -26.38
C ALA A 144 -15.64 -15.70 -27.29
N ALA A 145 -15.90 -15.70 -28.61
CA ALA A 145 -15.12 -16.47 -29.56
C ALA A 145 -13.72 -15.89 -29.84
N ILE A 146 -13.48 -14.61 -29.49
CA ILE A 146 -12.21 -13.91 -29.70
C ILE A 146 -11.53 -13.50 -28.37
N ALA A 147 -12.03 -14.01 -27.24
CA ALA A 147 -11.52 -13.72 -25.92
C ALA A 147 -10.39 -14.69 -25.54
N GLU A 148 -9.24 -14.15 -25.13
CA GLU A 148 -8.10 -14.90 -24.62
C GLU A 148 -8.07 -14.84 -23.10
N ARG A 149 -8.00 -15.98 -22.42
CA ARG A 149 -7.76 -15.99 -20.98
C ARG A 149 -6.30 -15.66 -20.68
N ARG A 150 -6.06 -14.76 -19.72
CA ARG A 150 -4.74 -14.35 -19.25
C ARG A 150 -4.69 -14.33 -17.75
N GLU A 151 -3.61 -14.88 -17.20
CA GLU A 151 -3.31 -14.91 -15.77
C GLU A 151 -2.15 -13.97 -15.48
N TYR A 152 -2.28 -13.18 -14.42
CA TYR A 152 -1.35 -12.14 -14.01
C TYR A 152 -0.94 -12.34 -12.54
N GLU A 153 0.33 -12.09 -12.25
CA GLU A 153 0.86 -12.02 -10.89
C GLU A 153 0.69 -10.60 -10.31
N PRO A 154 0.71 -10.42 -8.97
CA PRO A 154 0.64 -9.10 -8.35
C PRO A 154 1.69 -8.10 -8.89
N ASP A 155 1.33 -6.83 -8.96
CA ASP A 155 2.12 -5.69 -9.48
C ASP A 155 2.44 -5.76 -10.99
N GLU A 156 1.77 -6.61 -11.75
CA GLU A 156 1.88 -6.64 -13.21
C GLU A 156 1.02 -5.54 -13.84
N VAL A 157 1.60 -4.84 -14.83
CA VAL A 157 0.97 -3.73 -15.54
C VAL A 157 0.27 -4.26 -16.80
N LEU A 158 -1.00 -3.93 -16.97
CA LEU A 158 -1.82 -4.37 -18.11
C LEU A 158 -1.77 -3.34 -19.25
N TYR A 159 -1.76 -2.05 -18.91
CA TYR A 159 -1.47 -0.93 -19.80
C TYR A 159 -1.00 0.29 -18.99
N ILE A 160 -0.36 1.24 -19.66
CA ILE A 160 0.28 2.40 -19.05
C ILE A 160 -0.40 3.67 -19.55
N GLN A 161 -0.62 4.63 -18.66
CA GLN A 161 -1.09 5.96 -19.02
C GLN A 161 -0.25 6.60 -20.14
N ASP A 162 -0.87 7.48 -20.91
CA ASP A 162 -0.28 8.23 -22.02
C ASP A 162 0.29 7.36 -23.15
N ARG A 163 -0.05 6.06 -23.16
CA ARG A 163 0.22 5.09 -24.23
C ARG A 163 -1.07 4.54 -24.83
N LEU A 164 -0.97 3.88 -25.97
CA LEU A 164 -2.09 3.17 -26.58
C LEU A 164 -2.16 1.76 -25.99
N THR A 165 -3.28 1.39 -25.37
CA THR A 165 -3.63 -0.02 -25.11
C THR A 165 -4.07 -0.72 -26.39
N ASN A 166 -3.76 -2.01 -26.49
CA ASN A 166 -4.03 -2.84 -27.66
C ASN A 166 -5.24 -3.77 -27.48
N GLY A 167 -6.03 -3.61 -26.42
CA GLY A 167 -7.23 -4.41 -26.25
C GLY A 167 -8.09 -4.09 -25.04
N LEU A 168 -9.23 -4.77 -25.01
CA LEU A 168 -10.25 -4.69 -23.96
C LEU A 168 -10.08 -5.85 -22.99
N PHE A 169 -10.22 -5.58 -21.69
CA PHE A 169 -10.11 -6.57 -20.63
C PHE A 169 -11.46 -6.79 -19.95
N ILE A 170 -11.72 -8.02 -19.50
CA ILE A 170 -12.87 -8.42 -18.69
C ILE A 170 -12.33 -9.17 -17.47
N LEU A 171 -12.58 -8.65 -16.25
CA LEU A 171 -12.09 -9.27 -15.03
C LEU A 171 -12.81 -10.61 -14.74
N ILE A 172 -12.06 -11.70 -14.51
CA ILE A 172 -12.61 -12.99 -14.05
C ILE A 172 -12.58 -13.04 -12.53
N HIS A 173 -11.40 -12.89 -11.93
CA HIS A 173 -11.19 -12.78 -10.48
C HIS A 173 -9.85 -12.07 -10.20
N GLY A 174 -9.66 -11.60 -8.98
CA GLY A 174 -8.50 -10.80 -8.59
C GLY A 174 -8.84 -9.32 -8.53
N GLU A 175 -7.83 -8.47 -8.64
CA GLU A 175 -8.00 -7.02 -8.58
C GLU A 175 -7.00 -6.28 -9.47
N VAL A 176 -7.49 -5.21 -10.10
CA VAL A 176 -6.74 -4.29 -10.95
C VAL A 176 -6.97 -2.86 -10.48
N ASP A 177 -5.91 -2.19 -10.05
CA ASP A 177 -5.89 -0.76 -9.70
C ASP A 177 -5.66 0.07 -10.97
N ILE A 178 -6.60 0.99 -11.23
CA ILE A 178 -6.58 1.95 -12.32
C ILE A 178 -6.21 3.30 -11.73
N LYS A 179 -5.03 3.79 -12.07
CA LYS A 179 -4.48 5.01 -11.48
C LYS A 179 -3.64 5.82 -12.44
N ARG A 180 -3.57 7.12 -12.19
CA ARG A 180 -2.71 8.06 -12.90
C ARG A 180 -1.67 8.63 -11.95
N ILE A 181 -0.48 8.86 -12.47
CA ILE A 181 0.59 9.52 -11.75
C ILE A 181 0.85 10.87 -12.43
N GLU A 182 0.79 11.94 -11.64
CA GLU A 182 1.07 13.31 -12.04
C GLU A 182 2.17 13.89 -11.16
N GLY A 183 3.40 13.95 -11.68
CA GLY A 183 4.58 14.26 -10.87
C GLY A 183 4.74 13.24 -9.74
N ASN A 184 4.61 13.72 -8.50
CA ASN A 184 4.64 12.88 -7.29
C ASN A 184 3.24 12.61 -6.73
N ILE A 185 2.16 12.91 -7.44
CA ILE A 185 0.78 12.71 -6.96
C ILE A 185 0.20 11.47 -7.64
N GLU A 186 -0.29 10.53 -6.84
CA GLU A 186 -1.03 9.35 -7.32
C GLU A 186 -2.53 9.64 -7.25
N ILE A 187 -3.19 9.58 -8.41
CA ILE A 187 -4.62 9.77 -8.58
C ILE A 187 -5.24 8.39 -8.80
N HIS A 188 -5.95 7.87 -7.80
CA HIS A 188 -6.70 6.63 -7.95
C HIS A 188 -8.00 6.90 -8.71
N GLN A 189 -8.12 6.32 -9.91
CA GLN A 189 -9.38 6.33 -10.64
C GLN A 189 -10.30 5.24 -10.12
N ARG A 190 -9.80 4.01 -9.92
CA ARG A 190 -10.63 2.87 -9.52
C ARG A 190 -9.82 1.63 -9.13
N ALA A 191 -10.25 0.91 -8.10
CA ALA A 191 -9.88 -0.50 -7.91
C ALA A 191 -10.98 -1.43 -8.50
N ILE A 192 -10.64 -2.21 -9.52
CA ILE A 192 -11.56 -3.15 -10.18
C ILE A 192 -11.33 -4.54 -9.59
N ASN A 193 -12.25 -5.02 -8.76
CA ASN A 193 -12.24 -6.37 -8.17
C ASN A 193 -13.55 -7.16 -8.39
N ASN A 194 -14.49 -6.59 -9.16
CA ASN A 194 -15.78 -7.23 -9.45
C ASN A 194 -15.71 -8.03 -10.76
N PRO A 195 -15.99 -9.36 -10.74
CA PRO A 195 -16.03 -10.18 -11.93
C PRO A 195 -16.99 -9.61 -13.00
N GLY A 196 -16.56 -9.66 -14.26
CA GLY A 196 -17.29 -9.16 -15.43
C GLY A 196 -17.08 -7.68 -15.73
N PHE A 197 -16.41 -6.92 -14.86
CA PHE A 197 -16.13 -5.52 -15.13
C PHE A 197 -15.14 -5.36 -16.29
N ILE A 198 -15.37 -4.37 -17.15
CA ILE A 198 -14.52 -4.11 -18.33
C ILE A 198 -13.62 -2.89 -18.13
N PHE A 199 -12.45 -2.90 -18.76
CA PHE A 199 -11.51 -1.77 -18.80
C PHE A 199 -10.57 -1.89 -20.01
N GLY A 200 -9.79 -0.85 -20.31
CA GLY A 200 -9.01 -0.76 -21.57
C GLY A 200 -9.84 -0.42 -22.82
N TRP A 201 -11.08 0.07 -22.64
CA TRP A 201 -11.97 0.44 -23.75
C TRP A 201 -11.47 1.67 -24.56
N SER A 202 -10.44 2.38 -24.11
CA SER A 202 -9.79 3.47 -24.84
C SER A 202 -9.25 2.99 -26.20
N CYS A 203 -8.91 1.71 -26.32
CA CYS A 203 -8.52 1.10 -27.60
C CYS A 203 -9.62 1.23 -28.68
N THR A 204 -10.90 1.29 -28.33
CA THR A 204 -11.96 1.45 -29.35
C THR A 204 -12.10 2.90 -29.82
N LEU A 205 -11.47 3.86 -29.13
CA LEU A 205 -11.51 5.29 -29.46
C LEU A 205 -10.25 5.76 -30.21
N GLY A 206 -9.18 4.94 -30.25
CA GLY A 206 -7.88 5.35 -30.78
C GLY A 206 -7.17 6.39 -29.90
N GLU A 207 -7.60 6.52 -28.64
CA GLU A 207 -7.07 7.48 -27.67
C GLU A 207 -6.00 6.83 -26.79
N LYS A 208 -5.08 7.65 -26.27
CA LYS A 208 -4.11 7.19 -25.26
C LYS A 208 -4.79 6.98 -23.92
N ASP A 209 -4.37 5.95 -23.18
CA ASP A 209 -4.89 5.67 -21.85
C ASP A 209 -4.68 6.83 -20.89
N ILE A 210 -5.74 7.30 -20.23
CA ILE A 210 -5.65 8.35 -19.21
C ILE A 210 -4.97 7.85 -17.93
N CYS A 211 -5.04 6.54 -17.65
CA CYS A 211 -4.55 5.90 -16.44
C CYS A 211 -3.79 4.64 -16.80
N SER A 212 -2.91 4.20 -15.90
CA SER A 212 -2.31 2.87 -15.95
C SER A 212 -3.22 1.86 -15.24
N ALA A 213 -3.21 0.61 -15.71
CA ALA A 213 -3.87 -0.51 -15.06
C ALA A 213 -2.82 -1.48 -14.49
N VAL A 214 -2.90 -1.78 -13.20
CA VAL A 214 -1.91 -2.61 -12.49
C VAL A 214 -2.63 -3.61 -11.60
N THR A 215 -2.25 -4.88 -11.66
CA THR A 215 -2.76 -5.88 -10.71
C THR A 215 -2.25 -5.63 -9.30
N THR A 216 -3.10 -5.80 -8.29
CA THR A 216 -2.70 -5.70 -6.86
C THR A 216 -2.52 -7.08 -6.22
N GLN A 217 -3.08 -8.11 -6.84
CA GLN A 217 -3.00 -9.50 -6.43
C GLN A 217 -2.96 -10.41 -7.65
N LYS A 218 -2.91 -11.72 -7.45
CA LYS A 218 -3.03 -12.68 -8.55
C LYS A 218 -4.40 -12.52 -9.23
N THR A 219 -4.39 -12.25 -10.53
CA THR A 219 -5.57 -11.79 -11.26
C THR A 219 -5.73 -12.56 -12.57
N SER A 220 -6.97 -12.99 -12.85
CA SER A 220 -7.36 -13.69 -14.07
C SER A 220 -8.32 -12.83 -14.88
N LEU A 221 -8.08 -12.71 -16.18
CA LEU A 221 -8.79 -11.82 -17.10
C LEU A 221 -9.11 -12.53 -18.41
N TYR A 222 -10.17 -12.10 -19.08
CA TYR A 222 -10.28 -12.26 -20.54
C TYR A 222 -9.77 -11.00 -21.22
N PHE A 223 -8.97 -11.17 -22.27
CA PHE A 223 -8.43 -10.11 -23.11
C PHE A 223 -8.93 -10.26 -24.53
N ILE A 224 -9.33 -9.16 -25.14
CA ILE A 224 -9.81 -9.10 -26.52
C ILE A 224 -8.93 -8.10 -27.26
N HIS A 225 -8.22 -8.56 -28.29
CA HIS A 225 -7.37 -7.68 -29.10
C HIS A 225 -8.21 -6.61 -29.81
N GLN A 226 -7.71 -5.38 -29.82
CA GLN A 226 -8.35 -4.22 -30.45
C GLN A 226 -8.74 -4.51 -31.91
N LYS A 227 -7.84 -5.15 -32.67
CA LYS A 227 -8.06 -5.47 -34.08
C LYS A 227 -9.30 -6.36 -34.28
N ASP A 228 -9.47 -7.37 -33.43
CA ASP A 228 -10.57 -8.32 -33.55
C ASP A 228 -11.89 -7.70 -33.08
N LEU A 229 -11.85 -6.91 -32.00
CA LEU A 229 -13.00 -6.16 -31.53
C LEU A 229 -13.50 -5.15 -32.58
N LEU A 230 -12.60 -4.33 -33.14
CA LEU A 230 -12.95 -3.39 -34.21
C LEU A 230 -13.47 -4.12 -35.46
N SER A 231 -12.92 -5.29 -35.79
CA SER A 231 -13.46 -6.09 -36.90
C SER A 231 -14.88 -6.58 -36.65
N LEU A 232 -15.27 -6.89 -35.39
CA LEU A 232 -16.65 -7.25 -35.07
C LEU A 232 -17.58 -6.04 -35.21
N LEU A 233 -17.18 -4.90 -34.66
CA LEU A 233 -17.96 -3.66 -34.69
C LEU A 233 -18.17 -3.17 -36.15
N HIS A 234 -17.14 -3.24 -37.00
CA HIS A 234 -17.30 -2.88 -38.42
C HIS A 234 -18.22 -3.82 -39.21
N LYS A 235 -18.34 -5.10 -38.81
CA LYS A 235 -19.17 -6.09 -39.50
C LYS A 235 -20.66 -5.98 -39.14
N ASP A 236 -20.98 -5.55 -37.93
CA ASP A 236 -22.35 -5.43 -37.43
C ASP A 236 -22.57 -4.01 -36.89
N LYS A 237 -23.09 -3.13 -37.75
CA LYS A 237 -23.21 -1.69 -37.47
C LYS A 237 -24.20 -1.37 -36.35
N LEU A 238 -25.25 -2.19 -36.19
CA LEU A 238 -26.20 -2.09 -35.07
C LEU A 238 -25.52 -2.49 -33.75
N PHE A 239 -24.67 -3.52 -33.79
CA PHE A 239 -23.84 -3.85 -32.63
C PHE A 239 -22.87 -2.73 -32.28
N ALA A 240 -22.20 -2.11 -33.26
CA ALA A 240 -21.33 -0.97 -33.03
C ALA A 240 -22.06 0.22 -32.38
N GLN A 241 -23.23 0.58 -32.90
CA GLN A 241 -24.07 1.62 -32.34
C GLN A 241 -24.44 1.33 -30.87
N SER A 242 -24.93 0.11 -30.59
CA SER A 242 -25.27 -0.33 -29.23
C SER A 242 -24.03 -0.29 -28.31
N PHE A 243 -22.87 -0.70 -28.81
CA PHE A 243 -21.62 -0.70 -28.06
C PHE A 243 -21.18 0.72 -27.68
N PHE A 244 -21.15 1.66 -28.63
CA PHE A 244 -20.77 3.04 -28.34
C PHE A 244 -21.79 3.76 -27.46
N MET A 245 -23.10 3.51 -27.64
CA MET A 245 -24.12 4.00 -26.71
C MET A 245 -23.88 3.49 -25.28
N ARG A 246 -23.51 2.22 -25.13
CA ARG A 246 -23.15 1.65 -23.82
C ARG A 246 -21.86 2.25 -23.27
N LEU A 247 -20.89 2.57 -24.14
CA LEU A 247 -19.65 3.25 -23.77
C LEU A 247 -19.90 4.68 -23.25
N LEU A 248 -20.80 5.44 -23.88
CA LEU A 248 -21.24 6.75 -23.37
C LEU A 248 -21.80 6.65 -21.96
N TRP A 249 -22.67 5.67 -21.69
CA TRP A 249 -23.19 5.40 -20.35
C TRP A 249 -22.05 5.10 -19.34
N LEU A 250 -21.08 4.28 -19.73
CA LEU A 250 -19.94 3.93 -18.89
C LEU A 250 -19.09 5.15 -18.56
N MET A 251 -18.75 5.98 -19.56
CA MET A 251 -17.92 7.18 -19.36
C MET A 251 -18.64 8.23 -18.52
N GLY A 252 -19.93 8.48 -18.76
CA GLY A 252 -20.72 9.39 -17.93
C GLY A 252 -20.71 8.98 -16.45
N ASN A 253 -20.82 7.69 -16.19
CA ASN A 253 -20.69 7.13 -14.85
C ASN A 253 -19.27 7.30 -14.26
N GLN A 254 -18.21 7.11 -15.06
CA GLN A 254 -16.83 7.34 -14.60
C GLN A 254 -16.54 8.82 -14.29
N ILE A 255 -17.08 9.74 -15.08
CA ILE A 255 -16.97 11.19 -14.85
C ILE A 255 -17.67 11.57 -13.55
N ASN A 256 -18.91 11.09 -13.37
CA ASN A 256 -19.65 11.32 -12.12
C ASN A 256 -18.91 10.74 -10.91
N ALA A 257 -18.31 9.56 -11.03
CA ALA A 257 -17.47 8.98 -9.97
C ALA A 257 -16.24 9.86 -9.67
N ALA A 258 -15.59 10.42 -10.70
CA ALA A 258 -14.47 11.35 -10.51
C ALA A 258 -14.89 12.65 -9.79
N PHE A 259 -16.07 13.19 -10.11
CA PHE A 259 -16.63 14.37 -9.42
C PHE A 259 -16.95 14.06 -7.95
N VAL A 260 -17.62 12.94 -7.70
CA VAL A 260 -17.98 12.49 -6.35
C VAL A 260 -16.73 12.22 -5.50
N ARG A 261 -15.68 11.64 -6.08
CA ARG A 261 -14.38 11.48 -5.40
C ARG A 261 -13.74 12.82 -5.04
N TYR A 262 -13.74 13.78 -5.95
CA TYR A 262 -13.22 15.11 -5.66
C TYR A 262 -13.96 15.77 -4.48
N VAL A 263 -15.29 15.64 -4.41
CA VAL A 263 -16.08 16.10 -3.25
C VAL A 263 -15.67 15.35 -1.98
N GLY A 264 -15.47 14.04 -2.05
CA GLY A 264 -14.98 13.24 -0.92
C GLY A 264 -13.64 13.74 -0.36
N LEU A 265 -12.72 14.15 -1.25
CA LEU A 265 -11.41 14.68 -0.89
C LEU A 265 -11.47 16.05 -0.16
N LEU A 266 -12.48 16.88 -0.40
CA LEU A 266 -12.59 18.20 0.23
C LEU A 266 -12.87 18.16 1.74
N GLY A 267 -13.37 17.04 2.29
CA GLY A 267 -13.78 16.97 3.70
C GLY A 267 -13.66 15.61 4.38
N LYS A 268 -12.96 14.63 3.79
CA LYS A 268 -12.96 13.22 4.25
C LYS A 268 -14.39 12.65 4.37
N HIS A 269 -15.29 13.03 3.46
CA HIS A 269 -16.73 12.70 3.53
C HIS A 269 -17.13 11.56 2.58
N ASN A 270 -16.45 10.42 2.64
CA ASN A 270 -16.78 9.25 1.81
C ASN A 270 -18.23 8.78 1.97
N LEU A 271 -18.81 8.93 3.17
CA LEU A 271 -20.23 8.67 3.42
C LEU A 271 -21.16 9.60 2.61
N GLN A 272 -20.80 10.88 2.52
CA GLN A 272 -21.56 11.88 1.78
C GLN A 272 -21.43 11.66 0.27
N ALA A 273 -20.25 11.27 -0.19
CA ALA A 273 -20.01 10.88 -1.57
C ALA A 273 -20.94 9.72 -2.00
N VAL A 274 -21.08 8.70 -1.14
CA VAL A 274 -22.04 7.59 -1.35
C VAL A 274 -23.48 8.08 -1.36
N PHE A 275 -23.87 8.95 -0.42
CA PHE A 275 -25.20 9.54 -0.38
C PHE A 275 -25.52 10.29 -1.68
N GLN A 276 -24.61 11.14 -2.16
CA GLN A 276 -24.80 11.90 -3.38
C GLN A 276 -24.87 11.00 -4.62
N LEU A 277 -24.05 9.94 -4.68
CA LEU A 277 -24.10 8.96 -5.74
C LEU A 277 -25.49 8.29 -5.84
N ILE A 278 -26.07 7.94 -4.69
CA ILE A 278 -27.41 7.34 -4.61
C ILE A 278 -28.48 8.37 -4.96
N GLU A 279 -28.45 9.57 -4.39
CA GLU A 279 -29.44 10.62 -4.64
C GLU A 279 -29.46 11.05 -6.12
N ASN A 280 -28.29 11.22 -6.75
CA ASN A 280 -28.18 11.53 -8.18
C ASN A 280 -28.83 10.47 -9.08
N ASN A 281 -28.92 9.22 -8.59
CA ASN A 281 -29.53 8.11 -9.32
C ASN A 281 -30.91 7.71 -8.80
N LYS A 282 -31.42 8.32 -7.73
CA LYS A 282 -32.65 7.92 -7.02
C LYS A 282 -33.86 7.77 -7.94
N SER A 283 -34.02 8.69 -8.88
CA SER A 283 -35.12 8.66 -9.85
C SER A 283 -35.05 7.50 -10.86
N ARG A 284 -33.91 6.80 -10.96
CA ARG A 284 -33.70 5.66 -11.86
C ARG A 284 -33.72 4.33 -11.12
N LEU A 285 -33.72 4.36 -9.78
CA LEU A 285 -33.77 3.18 -8.94
C LEU A 285 -35.20 2.65 -8.82
N ALA A 286 -35.34 1.33 -8.70
CA ALA A 286 -36.60 0.72 -8.32
C ALA A 286 -37.03 1.21 -6.93
N LEU A 287 -38.35 1.36 -6.69
CA LEU A 287 -38.86 1.78 -5.38
C LEU A 287 -38.49 0.79 -4.25
N SER A 288 -38.31 -0.49 -4.59
CA SER A 288 -37.89 -1.55 -3.67
C SER A 288 -36.37 -1.68 -3.52
N SER A 289 -35.57 -0.83 -4.17
CA SER A 289 -34.11 -0.94 -4.13
C SER A 289 -33.58 -0.75 -2.70
N PRO A 290 -32.71 -1.66 -2.20
CA PRO A 290 -32.04 -1.49 -0.91
C PRO A 290 -31.18 -0.22 -0.82
N LEU A 291 -30.75 0.35 -1.96
CA LEU A 291 -29.94 1.58 -2.00
C LEU A 291 -30.61 2.76 -1.29
N HIS A 292 -31.94 2.83 -1.25
CA HIS A 292 -32.67 3.89 -0.54
C HIS A 292 -32.41 3.88 0.98
N GLN A 293 -31.99 2.75 1.55
CA GLN A 293 -31.71 2.61 2.99
C GLN A 293 -30.23 2.77 3.33
N VAL A 294 -29.33 2.59 2.37
CA VAL A 294 -27.87 2.53 2.59
C VAL A 294 -27.36 3.76 3.34
N ALA A 295 -27.73 4.96 2.92
CA ALA A 295 -27.28 6.19 3.58
C ALA A 295 -27.73 6.30 5.04
N HIS A 296 -28.95 5.85 5.34
CA HIS A 296 -29.45 5.82 6.72
C HIS A 296 -28.70 4.79 7.56
N LEU A 297 -28.45 3.60 7.02
CA LEU A 297 -27.72 2.53 7.70
C LEU A 297 -26.26 2.90 7.97
N LEU A 298 -25.63 3.66 7.07
CA LEU A 298 -24.25 4.14 7.24
C LEU A 298 -24.10 5.20 8.34
N SER A 299 -25.19 5.86 8.75
CA SER A 299 -25.14 6.93 9.76
C SER A 299 -24.83 6.45 11.19
N ASN A 300 -24.95 5.14 11.46
CA ASN A 300 -24.72 4.56 12.78
C ASN A 300 -23.85 3.30 12.72
N THR A 301 -22.80 3.25 13.54
CA THR A 301 -21.84 2.12 13.60
C THR A 301 -22.52 0.77 13.78
N ASN A 302 -23.62 0.70 14.56
CA ASN A 302 -24.37 -0.54 14.79
C ASN A 302 -25.13 -1.05 13.55
N THR A 303 -25.42 -0.17 12.59
CA THR A 303 -26.17 -0.52 11.36
C THR A 303 -25.29 -0.55 10.11
N LYS A 304 -24.05 -0.07 10.17
CA LYS A 304 -23.11 -0.05 9.02
C LYS A 304 -22.94 -1.40 8.35
N GLN A 305 -22.88 -2.50 9.13
CA GLN A 305 -22.76 -3.83 8.55
C GLN A 305 -23.92 -4.15 7.60
N LEU A 306 -25.15 -3.78 7.97
CA LEU A 306 -26.33 -3.99 7.12
C LEU A 306 -26.23 -3.20 5.81
N ALA A 307 -25.63 -2.01 5.84
CA ALA A 307 -25.37 -1.23 4.64
C ALA A 307 -24.37 -1.95 3.71
N TYR A 308 -23.25 -2.44 4.26
CA TYR A 308 -22.23 -3.14 3.49
C TYR A 308 -22.73 -4.48 2.94
N ASP A 309 -23.55 -5.20 3.70
CA ASP A 309 -24.18 -6.44 3.26
C ASP A 309 -25.16 -6.16 2.10
N ALA A 310 -25.99 -5.12 2.22
CA ALA A 310 -26.90 -4.70 1.16
C ALA A 310 -26.17 -4.30 -0.13
N LEU A 311 -25.08 -3.52 -0.01
CA LEU A 311 -24.24 -3.16 -1.16
C LEU A 311 -23.59 -4.40 -1.79
N SER A 312 -23.05 -5.31 -0.98
CA SER A 312 -22.42 -6.55 -1.47
C SER A 312 -23.42 -7.48 -2.16
N ASP A 313 -24.64 -7.60 -1.63
CA ASP A 313 -25.71 -8.36 -2.27
C ASP A 313 -26.09 -7.79 -3.64
N LEU A 314 -26.14 -6.45 -3.75
CA LEU A 314 -26.48 -5.78 -5.01
C LEU A 314 -25.43 -6.01 -6.11
N ILE A 315 -24.17 -6.26 -5.79
CA ILE A 315 -23.14 -6.63 -6.78
C ILE A 315 -23.55 -7.89 -7.57
N SER A 316 -24.20 -8.84 -6.90
CA SER A 316 -24.60 -10.11 -7.53
C SER A 316 -26.04 -10.11 -8.04
N LYS A 317 -26.98 -9.58 -7.25
CA LYS A 317 -28.43 -9.69 -7.49
C LYS A 317 -29.07 -8.43 -8.07
N GLY A 318 -28.38 -7.30 -8.02
CA GLY A 318 -28.92 -6.01 -8.47
C GLY A 318 -29.06 -5.90 -9.99
N SER A 319 -29.83 -4.90 -10.42
CA SER A 319 -29.82 -4.40 -11.80
C SER A 319 -28.45 -3.84 -12.19
N HIS A 320 -28.18 -3.65 -13.48
CA HIS A 320 -26.90 -3.09 -13.95
C HIS A 320 -26.56 -1.73 -13.29
N LEU A 321 -27.56 -0.89 -13.04
CA LEU A 321 -27.39 0.39 -12.35
C LEU A 321 -27.07 0.20 -10.86
N GLU A 322 -27.78 -0.72 -10.19
CA GLU A 322 -27.54 -1.01 -8.78
C GLU A 322 -26.16 -1.64 -8.56
N ARG A 323 -25.75 -2.60 -9.40
CA ARG A 323 -24.39 -3.18 -9.38
C ARG A 323 -23.33 -2.11 -9.53
N HIS A 324 -23.56 -1.16 -10.42
CA HIS A 324 -22.63 -0.05 -10.65
C HIS A 324 -22.51 0.86 -9.43
N ILE A 325 -23.64 1.33 -8.89
CA ILE A 325 -23.66 2.19 -7.69
C ILE A 325 -23.07 1.45 -6.49
N ALA A 326 -23.46 0.20 -6.28
CA ALA A 326 -22.96 -0.61 -5.16
C ALA A 326 -21.44 -0.79 -5.24
N SER A 327 -20.89 -1.05 -6.44
CA SER A 327 -19.46 -1.19 -6.65
C SER A 327 -18.70 0.08 -6.31
N LEU A 328 -19.18 1.25 -6.76
CA LEU A 328 -18.53 2.52 -6.45
C LEU A 328 -18.69 2.90 -4.98
N SER A 329 -19.83 2.61 -4.37
CA SER A 329 -20.05 2.88 -2.95
C SER A 329 -19.10 2.08 -2.07
N LEU A 330 -18.92 0.78 -2.35
CA LEU A 330 -17.97 -0.07 -1.59
C LEU A 330 -16.52 0.40 -1.73
N GLU A 331 -16.14 0.89 -2.92
CA GLU A 331 -14.83 1.49 -3.17
C GLU A 331 -14.61 2.75 -2.32
N LEU A 332 -15.59 3.66 -2.29
CA LEU A 332 -15.53 4.87 -1.46
C LEU A 332 -15.50 4.56 0.04
N LEU A 333 -16.09 3.43 0.47
CA LEU A 333 -16.26 3.07 1.87
C LEU A 333 -15.11 2.24 2.47
N GLN A 334 -14.00 2.01 1.74
CA GLN A 334 -12.92 1.13 2.19
C GLN A 334 -12.35 1.49 3.58
N GLU A 335 -11.99 2.74 3.82
CA GLU A 335 -11.48 3.20 5.12
C GLU A 335 -12.54 3.03 6.23
N ASP A 336 -13.80 3.34 5.91
CA ASP A 336 -14.92 3.22 6.85
C ASP A 336 -15.18 1.75 7.24
N MET A 337 -15.01 0.83 6.30
CA MET A 337 -15.08 -0.61 6.54
C MET A 337 -13.95 -1.09 7.45
N GLN A 338 -12.72 -0.57 7.29
CA GLN A 338 -11.60 -0.89 8.18
C GLN A 338 -11.88 -0.41 9.61
N GLU A 339 -12.44 0.79 9.76
CA GLU A 339 -12.81 1.30 11.08
C GLU A 339 -13.98 0.54 11.72
N LEU A 340 -14.96 0.08 10.93
CA LEU A 340 -15.99 -0.82 11.45
C LEU A 340 -15.37 -2.13 11.94
N LYS A 341 -14.41 -2.71 11.18
CA LYS A 341 -13.70 -3.93 11.59
C LYS A 341 -12.97 -3.72 12.91
N PHE A 342 -12.30 -2.59 13.08
CA PHE A 342 -11.64 -2.23 14.35
C PHE A 342 -12.65 -2.12 15.50
N ALA A 343 -13.76 -1.38 15.31
CA ALA A 343 -14.82 -1.23 16.32
C ALA A 343 -15.46 -2.57 16.73
N LYS A 344 -15.72 -3.46 15.76
CA LYS A 344 -16.18 -4.83 16.01
C LYS A 344 -15.15 -5.67 16.76
N GLY A 345 -13.86 -5.47 16.45
CA GLY A 345 -12.76 -6.04 17.20
C GLY A 345 -12.79 -5.66 18.69
N LEU A 346 -13.05 -4.38 19.00
CA LEU A 346 -13.20 -3.94 20.38
C LEU A 346 -14.41 -4.56 21.09
N GLN A 347 -15.52 -4.74 20.36
CA GLN A 347 -16.66 -5.50 20.87
C GLN A 347 -16.28 -6.95 21.16
N HIS A 348 -15.54 -7.61 20.27
CA HIS A 348 -15.07 -8.97 20.48
C HIS A 348 -14.13 -9.11 21.70
N ILE A 349 -13.26 -8.13 21.95
CA ILE A 349 -12.44 -8.06 23.17
C ILE A 349 -13.34 -8.01 24.41
N TYR A 350 -14.38 -7.16 24.38
CA TYR A 350 -15.36 -7.07 25.46
C TYR A 350 -16.03 -8.42 25.73
N GLU A 351 -16.60 -9.05 24.70
CA GLU A 351 -17.27 -10.35 24.78
C GLU A 351 -16.33 -11.44 25.32
N THR A 352 -15.08 -11.46 24.86
CA THR A 352 -14.05 -12.42 25.29
C THR A 352 -13.78 -12.38 26.80
N VAL A 353 -13.94 -11.23 27.44
CA VAL A 353 -13.78 -11.09 28.89
C VAL A 353 -15.11 -11.23 29.61
N ALA A 354 -16.14 -10.52 29.14
CA ALA A 354 -17.42 -10.40 29.80
C ALA A 354 -18.25 -11.69 29.74
N GLU A 355 -18.17 -12.46 28.66
CA GLU A 355 -19.04 -13.62 28.41
C GLU A 355 -18.33 -14.96 28.68
N LYS A 356 -16.99 -14.97 28.75
CA LYS A 356 -16.24 -16.18 29.07
C LYS A 356 -16.52 -16.67 30.49
N HIS A 357 -16.77 -17.97 30.62
CA HIS A 357 -17.12 -18.63 31.89
C HIS A 357 -15.92 -19.05 32.75
N SER A 358 -14.68 -18.79 32.30
CA SER A 358 -13.50 -19.05 33.12
C SER A 358 -13.55 -18.24 34.41
N LYS A 359 -13.12 -18.83 35.52
CA LYS A 359 -12.92 -18.13 36.80
C LYS A 359 -11.46 -17.76 37.04
N ASP A 360 -10.54 -18.17 36.17
CA ASP A 360 -9.11 -17.86 36.27
C ASP A 360 -8.79 -16.51 35.59
N PRO A 361 -8.42 -15.47 36.36
CA PRO A 361 -8.07 -14.17 35.80
C PRO A 361 -6.88 -14.19 34.85
N GLU A 362 -5.90 -15.08 35.04
CA GLU A 362 -4.74 -15.15 34.15
C GLU A 362 -5.12 -15.67 32.76
N ALA A 363 -5.87 -16.77 32.68
CA ALA A 363 -6.40 -17.27 31.43
C ALA A 363 -7.30 -16.24 30.72
N ILE A 364 -8.08 -15.45 31.47
CA ILE A 364 -8.90 -14.36 30.89
C ILE A 364 -8.00 -13.26 30.33
N ARG A 365 -6.96 -12.84 31.06
CA ARG A 365 -5.99 -11.83 30.57
C ARG A 365 -5.28 -12.28 29.29
N LYS A 366 -4.83 -13.54 29.22
CA LYS A 366 -4.19 -14.09 28.01
C LYS A 366 -5.17 -14.10 26.82
N ALA A 367 -6.43 -14.50 27.04
CA ALA A 367 -7.45 -14.45 26.00
C ALA A 367 -7.75 -13.02 25.54
N CYS A 368 -7.86 -12.08 26.48
CA CYS A 368 -8.02 -10.66 26.20
C CYS A 368 -6.84 -10.10 25.40
N ALA A 369 -5.60 -10.47 25.76
CA ALA A 369 -4.39 -10.07 25.04
C ALA A 369 -4.34 -10.63 23.61
N ASN A 370 -4.72 -11.90 23.42
CA ASN A 370 -4.78 -12.51 22.08
C ASN A 370 -5.84 -11.81 21.20
N ALA A 371 -7.06 -11.64 21.70
CA ALA A 371 -8.11 -10.92 20.99
C ALA A 371 -7.70 -9.46 20.69
N THR A 372 -6.98 -8.83 21.62
CA THR A 372 -6.41 -7.49 21.40
C THR A 372 -5.35 -7.52 20.29
N SER A 373 -4.43 -8.49 20.28
CA SER A 373 -3.41 -8.61 19.24
C SER A 373 -4.05 -8.75 17.87
N GLU A 374 -5.06 -9.61 17.71
CA GLU A 374 -5.77 -9.81 16.44
C GLU A 374 -6.35 -8.52 15.86
N VAL A 375 -6.85 -7.61 16.72
CA VAL A 375 -7.34 -6.29 16.32
C VAL A 375 -6.19 -5.40 15.84
N PHE A 376 -5.09 -5.33 16.60
CA PHE A 376 -3.96 -4.48 16.26
C PHE A 376 -3.11 -5.02 15.11
N ASP A 377 -3.10 -6.33 14.84
CA ASP A 377 -2.38 -6.93 13.71
C ASP A 377 -2.93 -6.47 12.35
N HIS A 378 -4.14 -5.91 12.32
CA HIS A 378 -4.77 -5.29 11.15
C HIS A 378 -4.88 -3.76 11.26
N THR A 379 -4.18 -3.14 12.21
CA THR A 379 -4.22 -1.70 12.47
C THR A 379 -2.82 -1.11 12.28
N PRO A 380 -2.66 0.05 11.61
CA PRO A 380 -1.35 0.68 11.49
C PRO A 380 -0.85 1.16 12.86
N TYR A 381 0.23 0.56 13.35
CA TYR A 381 0.94 1.00 14.55
C TYR A 381 2.46 0.90 14.37
N HIS A 382 3.20 1.64 15.20
CA HIS A 382 4.65 1.61 15.23
C HIS A 382 5.17 1.59 16.67
N ILE A 383 6.15 0.71 16.94
CA ILE A 383 6.81 0.59 18.24
C ILE A 383 8.30 0.85 18.02
N GLU A 384 8.86 1.82 18.74
CA GLU A 384 10.30 2.08 18.77
C GLU A 384 10.89 1.81 20.16
N GLY A 385 12.17 1.42 20.23
CA GLY A 385 12.87 1.21 21.49
C GLY A 385 12.71 -0.20 22.07
N TRP A 386 12.40 -1.20 21.24
CA TRP A 386 12.21 -2.59 21.67
C TRP A 386 13.43 -3.15 22.42
N GLU A 387 14.62 -2.72 22.04
CA GLU A 387 15.90 -3.04 22.66
C GLU A 387 16.01 -2.57 24.12
N ASN A 388 15.18 -1.60 24.54
CA ASN A 388 15.15 -1.10 25.92
C ASN A 388 14.36 -2.02 26.88
N LEU A 389 13.62 -3.01 26.36
CA LEU A 389 12.86 -3.93 27.21
C LEU A 389 13.79 -4.86 27.99
N PRO A 390 13.70 -4.88 29.34
CA PRO A 390 14.49 -5.81 30.16
C PRO A 390 14.30 -7.27 29.77
N ASP A 391 15.31 -8.11 29.95
CA ASP A 391 15.19 -9.54 29.67
C ASP A 391 14.37 -10.30 30.72
N LYS A 392 14.31 -9.76 31.95
CA LYS A 392 13.58 -10.35 33.06
C LYS A 392 12.29 -9.58 33.33
N SER A 393 11.21 -10.32 33.60
CA SER A 393 9.95 -9.78 34.08
C SER A 393 10.05 -9.35 35.56
N GLY A 394 8.99 -8.74 36.09
CA GLY A 394 8.98 -8.10 37.41
C GLY A 394 9.31 -6.60 37.35
N CYS A 395 9.05 -5.96 36.21
CA CYS A 395 9.26 -4.53 36.00
C CYS A 395 7.96 -3.73 36.17
N ILE A 396 8.09 -2.43 36.42
CA ILE A 396 6.98 -1.47 36.42
C ILE A 396 7.00 -0.70 35.11
N PHE A 397 5.98 -0.87 34.28
CA PHE A 397 5.76 -0.12 33.07
C PHE A 397 4.88 1.09 33.37
N ILE A 398 5.43 2.29 33.18
CA ILE A 398 4.68 3.54 33.30
C ILE A 398 4.36 4.10 31.93
N TYR A 399 3.18 4.69 31.76
CA TYR A 399 2.74 5.19 30.48
C TYR A 399 1.80 6.40 30.63
N ASN A 400 1.71 7.23 29.60
CA ASN A 400 0.69 8.26 29.55
C ASN A 400 -0.67 7.68 29.15
N HIS A 401 -1.73 8.11 29.84
CA HIS A 401 -3.07 7.60 29.63
C HIS A 401 -3.87 8.52 28.71
N LEU A 402 -4.34 7.98 27.60
CA LEU A 402 -5.00 8.76 26.56
C LEU A 402 -6.51 8.52 26.56
N TYR A 403 -7.27 9.51 26.07
CA TYR A 403 -8.68 9.30 25.75
C TYR A 403 -8.82 8.28 24.62
N ASN A 404 -10.02 7.72 24.47
CA ASN A 404 -10.42 7.07 23.24
C ASN A 404 -11.29 8.01 22.42
N HIS A 405 -11.14 7.98 21.10
CA HIS A 405 -12.09 8.64 20.22
C HIS A 405 -13.52 8.10 20.43
N SER A 406 -14.52 8.98 20.42
CA SER A 406 -15.92 8.63 20.72
C SER A 406 -16.50 7.59 19.74
N TYR A 407 -15.99 7.55 18.51
CA TYR A 407 -16.33 6.55 17.48
C TYR A 407 -16.12 5.10 17.93
N TYR A 408 -15.14 4.85 18.81
CA TYR A 408 -14.83 3.51 19.34
C TYR A 408 -15.53 3.21 20.67
N THR A 409 -16.53 4.02 21.04
CA THR A 409 -17.34 3.78 22.23
C THR A 409 -18.37 2.69 21.93
N LEU A 410 -18.33 1.61 22.71
CA LEU A 410 -19.30 0.54 22.62
C LEU A 410 -20.65 0.96 23.23
N ASN A 411 -21.67 0.12 23.03
CA ASN A 411 -22.99 0.31 23.62
C ASN A 411 -22.91 0.53 25.14
N ASN A 412 -23.90 1.25 25.70
CA ASN A 412 -23.91 1.70 27.10
C ASN A 412 -22.73 2.61 27.48
N LYS A 413 -22.13 3.31 26.51
CA LYS A 413 -20.98 4.21 26.71
C LYS A 413 -19.73 3.50 27.26
N PHE A 414 -19.61 2.19 27.04
CA PHE A 414 -18.45 1.42 27.50
C PHE A 414 -17.25 1.66 26.58
N GLN A 415 -16.06 1.82 27.14
CA GLN A 415 -14.81 2.00 26.38
C GLN A 415 -13.73 1.02 26.84
N ILE A 416 -13.13 0.33 25.86
CA ILE A 416 -11.91 -0.46 26.05
C ILE A 416 -10.73 0.50 26.07
N THR A 417 -9.95 0.57 27.15
CA THR A 417 -8.78 1.47 27.23
C THR A 417 -7.68 1.04 26.26
N LEU A 418 -7.61 1.67 25.08
CA LEU A 418 -6.80 1.18 23.95
C LEU A 418 -5.33 1.11 24.29
N ASP A 419 -4.81 2.17 24.90
CA ASP A 419 -3.41 2.29 25.32
C ASP A 419 -2.92 1.11 26.16
N SER A 420 -3.62 0.82 27.25
CA SER A 420 -3.20 -0.20 28.19
C SER A 420 -3.45 -1.60 27.63
N HIS A 421 -4.49 -1.80 26.83
CA HIS A 421 -4.73 -3.06 26.12
C HIS A 421 -3.62 -3.34 25.12
N PHE A 422 -3.22 -2.33 24.36
CA PHE A 422 -2.07 -2.41 23.45
C PHE A 422 -0.78 -2.77 24.19
N ILE A 423 -0.45 -2.09 25.30
CA ILE A 423 0.74 -2.41 26.10
C ILE A 423 0.74 -3.87 26.56
N SER A 424 -0.36 -4.35 27.13
CA SER A 424 -0.44 -5.74 27.57
C SER A 424 -0.31 -6.75 26.45
N ALA A 425 -0.92 -6.49 25.28
CA ALA A 425 -0.91 -7.42 24.17
C ALA A 425 0.39 -7.34 23.37
N LYS A 426 0.70 -6.16 22.80
CA LYS A 426 1.78 -5.97 21.82
C LYS A 426 3.16 -5.72 22.43
N ILE A 427 3.25 -5.48 23.74
CA ILE A 427 4.55 -5.30 24.42
C ILE A 427 4.77 -6.43 25.41
N LEU A 428 3.90 -6.56 26.43
CA LEU A 428 4.16 -7.48 27.53
C LEU A 428 3.96 -8.95 27.16
N ASN A 429 2.83 -9.27 26.53
CA ASN A 429 2.55 -10.64 26.12
C ASN A 429 3.53 -11.12 25.04
N ASP A 430 3.85 -10.26 24.06
CA ASP A 430 4.82 -10.58 23.01
C ASP A 430 6.25 -10.77 23.54
N LYS A 431 6.73 -9.93 24.48
CA LYS A 431 8.09 -10.06 25.05
C LYS A 431 8.19 -11.14 26.14
N TYR A 432 7.20 -11.27 27.02
CA TYR A 432 7.31 -12.06 28.25
C TYR A 432 6.30 -13.23 28.34
N GLY A 433 5.42 -13.43 27.36
CA GLY A 433 4.36 -14.44 27.40
C GLY A 433 3.29 -14.19 28.46
N SER A 434 3.26 -12.98 29.04
CA SER A 434 2.32 -12.59 30.10
C SER A 434 1.83 -11.15 29.89
N PRO A 435 0.51 -10.90 29.87
CA PRO A 435 -0.05 -9.56 29.65
C PRO A 435 0.18 -8.55 30.79
N GLY A 436 0.77 -8.98 31.91
CA GLY A 436 0.97 -8.16 33.10
C GLY A 436 -0.30 -7.86 33.91
N ILE A 437 -0.14 -7.13 35.00
CA ILE A 437 -1.22 -6.69 35.90
C ILE A 437 -1.32 -5.17 35.86
N ARG A 438 -2.52 -4.65 35.66
CA ARG A 438 -2.76 -3.20 35.57
C ARG A 438 -3.36 -2.64 36.85
N THR A 439 -3.23 -1.32 37.01
CA THR A 439 -4.11 -0.56 37.90
C THR A 439 -5.32 -0.02 37.13
N VAL A 440 -6.53 -0.20 37.68
CA VAL A 440 -7.78 0.27 37.06
C VAL A 440 -8.54 1.16 38.03
N ARG A 441 -9.16 2.22 37.52
CA ARG A 441 -10.01 3.08 38.36
C ARG A 441 -11.24 2.31 38.83
N ILE A 442 -11.63 2.55 40.08
CA ILE A 442 -12.95 2.10 40.54
C ILE A 442 -14.00 2.92 39.80
N GLY A 443 -14.95 2.24 39.15
CA GLY A 443 -16.06 2.86 38.43
C GLY A 443 -16.99 3.63 39.37
N ARG A 444 -17.77 4.57 38.83
CA ARG A 444 -18.89 5.19 39.55
C ARG A 444 -20.04 4.18 39.66
N GLY A 445 -20.94 4.31 40.64
CA GLY A 445 -22.05 3.37 40.87
C GLY A 445 -22.93 3.01 39.64
N GLN A 446 -22.98 3.84 38.59
CA GLN A 446 -23.70 3.54 37.34
C GLN A 446 -22.86 2.74 36.30
N GLU A 447 -21.56 2.59 36.50
CA GLU A 447 -20.61 1.95 35.57
C GLU A 447 -20.40 0.45 35.89
N TYR A 448 -21.48 -0.29 36.12
CA TYR A 448 -21.41 -1.71 36.49
C TYR A 448 -20.63 -2.55 35.46
N GLY A 449 -20.84 -2.30 34.15
CA GLY A 449 -20.15 -3.00 33.07
C GLY A 449 -18.63 -2.79 33.10
N HIS A 450 -18.17 -1.57 33.39
CA HIS A 450 -16.75 -1.24 33.55
C HIS A 450 -16.13 -2.05 34.69
N GLN A 451 -16.75 -1.99 35.87
CA GLN A 451 -16.19 -2.63 37.05
C GLN A 451 -16.18 -4.16 36.91
N ASN A 452 -17.25 -4.76 36.37
CA ASN A 452 -17.32 -6.20 36.14
C ASN A 452 -16.25 -6.69 35.15
N TYR A 453 -16.08 -5.98 34.03
CA TYR A 453 -15.07 -6.31 33.02
C TYR A 453 -13.65 -6.37 33.60
N TYR A 454 -13.22 -5.31 34.29
CA TYR A 454 -11.86 -5.25 34.83
C TYR A 454 -11.64 -6.14 36.07
N ASN A 455 -12.70 -6.41 36.86
CA ASN A 455 -12.62 -7.39 37.94
C ASN A 455 -12.35 -8.80 37.42
N LYS A 456 -12.96 -9.20 36.30
CA LYS A 456 -12.68 -10.50 35.66
C LYS A 456 -11.23 -10.64 35.20
N LEU A 457 -10.60 -9.53 34.79
CA LEU A 457 -9.18 -9.50 34.42
C LEU A 457 -8.26 -9.56 35.65
N GLY A 458 -8.79 -9.48 36.88
CA GLY A 458 -8.02 -9.55 38.11
C GLY A 458 -7.01 -8.41 38.28
N TYR A 459 -7.34 -7.23 37.76
CA TYR A 459 -6.51 -6.03 37.91
C TYR A 459 -6.67 -5.36 39.28
N ILE A 460 -5.74 -4.48 39.61
CA ILE A 460 -5.68 -3.81 40.92
C ILE A 460 -6.54 -2.54 40.89
N ASN A 461 -7.60 -2.51 41.68
CA ASN A 461 -8.52 -1.37 41.76
C ASN A 461 -7.93 -0.19 42.55
N VAL A 462 -8.03 1.03 42.01
CA VAL A 462 -7.54 2.27 42.62
C VAL A 462 -8.57 3.41 42.52
N TYR A 463 -8.55 4.34 43.49
CA TYR A 463 -9.39 5.54 43.43
C TYR A 463 -8.74 6.66 42.62
N THR A 464 -9.49 7.26 41.69
CA THR A 464 -9.09 8.45 40.93
C THR A 464 -10.09 9.60 41.17
N LYS A 465 -9.86 10.78 40.56
CA LYS A 465 -10.83 11.89 40.62
C LYS A 465 -12.17 11.52 39.97
N GLU A 466 -12.16 10.52 39.10
CA GLU A 466 -13.32 10.06 38.34
C GLU A 466 -14.07 8.92 39.05
N SER A 467 -13.51 8.33 40.11
CA SER A 467 -14.18 7.31 40.91
C SER A 467 -15.29 7.86 41.80
N GLU A 468 -16.13 6.98 42.35
CA GLU A 468 -17.13 7.34 43.34
C GLU A 468 -16.50 7.96 44.61
N THR A 469 -17.12 9.01 45.15
CA THR A 469 -16.66 9.68 46.35
C THR A 469 -16.95 8.84 47.59
N VAL A 470 -15.93 8.14 48.07
CA VAL A 470 -15.93 7.43 49.36
C VAL A 470 -15.21 8.22 50.46
N ASP A 471 -15.45 7.81 51.71
CA ASP A 471 -14.84 8.35 52.91
C ASP A 471 -13.30 8.14 52.94
N LYS A 472 -12.62 8.88 53.83
CA LYS A 472 -11.15 8.87 53.94
C LYS A 472 -10.58 7.52 54.40
N GLN A 473 -11.34 6.73 55.15
CA GLN A 473 -10.88 5.45 55.69
C GLN A 473 -10.85 4.38 54.59
N SER A 474 -11.93 4.28 53.81
CA SER A 474 -12.00 3.42 52.62
C SER A 474 -10.86 3.71 51.62
N LYS A 475 -10.51 4.99 51.40
CA LYS A 475 -9.37 5.37 50.55
C LYS A 475 -8.02 4.91 51.10
N LYS A 476 -7.85 4.94 52.43
CA LYS A 476 -6.60 4.51 53.09
C LYS A 476 -6.44 2.98 53.02
N GLU A 477 -7.53 2.25 53.22
CA GLU A 477 -7.57 0.79 53.13
C GLU A 477 -7.25 0.29 51.71
N THR A 478 -7.93 0.81 50.69
CA THR A 478 -7.63 0.46 49.27
C THR A 478 -6.20 0.80 48.88
N ARG A 479 -5.64 1.92 49.37
CA ARG A 479 -4.25 2.27 49.12
C ARG A 479 -3.27 1.28 49.74
N SER A 480 -3.57 0.78 50.94
CA SER A 480 -2.77 -0.27 51.58
C SER A 480 -2.84 -1.59 50.79
N ILE A 481 -4.04 -1.95 50.30
CA ILE A 481 -4.25 -3.12 49.44
C ILE A 481 -3.44 -2.99 48.15
N PHE A 482 -3.48 -1.83 47.49
CA PHE A 482 -2.68 -1.55 46.29
C PHE A 482 -1.20 -1.84 46.51
N TYR A 483 -0.56 -1.25 47.53
CA TYR A 483 0.88 -1.44 47.75
C TYR A 483 1.23 -2.90 48.06
N LYS A 484 0.39 -3.59 48.85
CA LYS A 484 0.59 -5.00 49.18
C LYS A 484 0.49 -5.88 47.91
N THR A 485 -0.64 -5.82 47.20
CA THR A 485 -0.87 -6.63 46.00
C THR A 485 0.16 -6.34 44.91
N ALA A 486 0.48 -5.07 44.67
CA ALA A 486 1.48 -4.68 43.67
C ALA A 486 2.88 -5.21 44.02
N SER A 487 3.28 -5.16 45.30
CA SER A 487 4.56 -5.71 45.74
C SER A 487 4.61 -7.24 45.59
N ASP A 488 3.51 -7.94 45.89
CA ASP A 488 3.41 -9.40 45.73
C ASP A 488 3.46 -9.81 44.25
N CYS A 489 2.84 -9.04 43.35
CA CYS A 489 2.96 -9.22 41.89
C CYS A 489 4.42 -9.08 41.43
N LEU A 490 5.13 -8.04 41.85
CA LEU A 490 6.53 -7.84 41.47
C LEU A 490 7.43 -8.96 42.00
N LYS A 491 7.22 -9.41 43.26
CA LYS A 491 7.97 -10.53 43.86
C LYS A 491 7.74 -11.87 43.15
N SER A 492 6.55 -12.06 42.58
CA SER A 492 6.23 -13.25 41.76
C SER A 492 6.69 -13.12 40.30
N GLY A 493 7.42 -12.05 39.96
CA GLY A 493 7.95 -11.80 38.61
C GLY A 493 6.90 -11.29 37.63
N GLN A 494 5.73 -10.84 38.09
CA GLN A 494 4.72 -10.23 37.22
C GLN A 494 5.03 -8.76 36.94
N ASN A 495 4.88 -8.37 35.68
CA ASN A 495 5.01 -6.98 35.27
C ASN A 495 3.77 -6.17 35.69
N LEU A 496 3.99 -4.95 36.17
CA LEU A 496 2.92 -4.00 36.49
C LEU A 496 2.80 -2.94 35.40
N VAL A 497 1.58 -2.56 35.04
CA VAL A 497 1.30 -1.45 34.10
C VAL A 497 0.50 -0.37 34.82
N ILE A 498 1.08 0.82 34.96
CA ILE A 498 0.52 1.88 35.81
C ILE A 498 0.64 3.23 35.11
N SER A 499 -0.49 3.93 34.93
CA SER A 499 -0.45 5.35 34.53
C SER A 499 -0.22 6.24 35.76
N PRO A 500 0.89 6.99 35.83
CA PRO A 500 1.11 7.94 36.92
C PRO A 500 0.12 9.11 36.90
N GLU A 501 -0.46 9.47 35.76
CA GLU A 501 -1.53 10.50 35.67
C GLU A 501 -2.81 10.00 36.36
N GLY A 502 -3.18 8.76 36.06
CA GLY A 502 -4.39 8.11 36.54
C GLY A 502 -5.68 8.87 36.22
N THR A 503 -5.66 9.66 35.15
CA THR A 503 -6.77 10.31 34.41
C THR A 503 -6.29 10.39 32.96
N SER A 504 -7.21 10.26 32.00
CA SER A 504 -6.92 10.32 30.56
C SER A 504 -6.79 11.77 30.07
N TYR A 505 -5.95 11.98 29.05
CA TYR A 505 -5.76 13.26 28.37
C TYR A 505 -5.76 13.07 26.85
N SER A 506 -5.86 14.14 26.06
CA SER A 506 -5.50 14.04 24.63
C SER A 506 -3.99 13.87 24.50
N THR A 507 -3.51 13.42 23.33
CA THR A 507 -2.06 13.32 23.08
C THR A 507 -1.35 14.66 23.31
N GLU A 508 -1.98 15.78 22.94
CA GLU A 508 -1.42 17.13 23.04
C GLU A 508 -1.43 17.69 24.47
N GLU A 509 -2.34 17.24 25.32
CA GLU A 509 -2.47 17.67 26.72
C GLU A 509 -1.69 16.79 27.70
N SER A 510 -1.23 15.63 27.24
CA SER A 510 -0.50 14.66 28.04
C SER A 510 0.99 15.03 28.19
N PRO A 511 1.64 14.73 29.34
CA PRO A 511 1.06 14.20 30.55
C PRO A 511 0.41 15.28 31.42
N GLY A 512 -0.72 14.93 32.03
CA GLY A 512 -1.23 15.61 33.21
C GLY A 512 -0.39 15.39 34.47
N PRO A 513 -0.88 15.84 35.64
CA PRO A 513 -0.13 15.74 36.89
C PRO A 513 0.18 14.29 37.32
N PHE A 514 1.46 13.98 37.50
CA PHE A 514 1.89 12.66 37.97
C PHE A 514 1.64 12.46 39.47
N LYS A 515 1.05 11.31 39.82
CA LYS A 515 0.88 10.86 41.20
C LYS A 515 2.14 10.14 41.66
N MET A 516 2.54 10.39 42.91
CA MET A 516 3.72 9.74 43.52
C MET A 516 3.54 8.23 43.81
N GLY A 517 2.36 7.65 43.56
CA GLY A 517 1.98 6.31 44.02
C GLY A 517 2.93 5.21 43.52
N VAL A 518 3.16 5.19 42.21
CA VAL A 518 4.02 4.22 41.53
C VAL A 518 5.50 4.36 41.89
N PHE A 519 5.98 5.61 42.00
CA PHE A 519 7.36 5.87 42.38
C PHE A 519 7.64 5.51 43.84
N LYS A 520 6.66 5.71 44.74
CA LYS A 520 6.74 5.18 46.11
C LYS A 520 6.78 3.66 46.14
N LEU A 521 6.01 2.98 45.29
CA LEU A 521 6.05 1.53 45.21
C LEU A 521 7.45 1.04 44.79
N ALA A 522 8.00 1.63 43.73
CA ALA A 522 9.32 1.27 43.21
C ALA A 522 10.43 1.38 44.28
N ILE A 523 10.50 2.49 45.02
CA ILE A 523 11.58 2.71 46.00
C ILE A 523 11.48 1.83 47.26
N THR A 524 10.27 1.33 47.56
CA THR A 524 9.99 0.48 48.74
C THR A 524 9.97 -1.01 48.42
N ALA A 525 9.92 -1.39 47.15
CA ALA A 525 9.87 -2.78 46.73
C ALA A 525 11.25 -3.44 46.88
N GLU A 526 11.26 -4.70 47.33
CA GLU A 526 12.45 -5.52 47.46
C GLU A 526 12.27 -6.85 46.71
N PRO A 527 13.11 -7.16 45.70
CA PRO A 527 14.15 -6.30 45.12
C PRO A 527 13.55 -5.08 44.38
N GLU A 528 14.34 -4.02 44.24
CA GLU A 528 13.90 -2.80 43.53
C GLU A 528 13.67 -3.10 42.03
N PRO A 529 12.46 -2.86 41.51
CA PRO A 529 12.13 -3.13 40.12
C PRO A 529 12.64 -2.01 39.19
N TYR A 530 12.91 -2.36 37.93
CA TYR A 530 13.09 -1.36 36.89
C TYR A 530 11.76 -0.66 36.59
N ILE A 531 11.83 0.67 36.39
CA ILE A 531 10.75 1.45 35.79
C ILE A 531 11.04 1.56 34.29
N VAL A 532 10.11 1.10 33.46
CA VAL A 532 10.17 1.14 32.00
C VAL A 532 9.13 2.17 31.50
N PRO A 533 9.55 3.33 30.98
CA PRO A 533 8.61 4.34 30.51
C PRO A 533 8.16 4.07 29.07
N LEU A 534 6.84 4.15 28.83
CA LEU A 534 6.20 3.92 27.54
C LEU A 534 5.41 5.16 27.11
N VAL A 535 5.88 5.84 26.08
CA VAL A 535 5.25 7.06 25.57
C VAL A 535 4.34 6.73 24.40
N LEU A 536 3.06 7.03 24.55
CA LEU A 536 2.03 6.74 23.54
C LEU A 536 1.55 8.02 22.86
N ALA A 537 1.27 7.94 21.56
CA ALA A 537 0.67 9.01 20.78
C ALA A 537 -0.41 8.46 19.83
N ASN A 538 -1.43 9.28 19.58
CA ASN A 538 -2.57 9.04 18.68
C ASN A 538 -3.59 7.98 19.10
N PHE A 539 -3.48 7.40 20.29
CA PHE A 539 -4.51 6.47 20.80
C PHE A 539 -5.86 7.16 21.09
N ASP A 540 -5.89 8.49 21.12
CA ASP A 540 -7.08 9.35 21.22
C ASP A 540 -7.71 9.73 19.87
N LYS A 541 -7.11 9.33 18.75
CA LYS A 541 -7.59 9.63 17.39
C LYS A 541 -8.26 8.42 16.74
N ARG A 542 -8.84 8.60 15.55
CA ARG A 542 -9.28 7.48 14.71
C ARG A 542 -8.08 6.78 14.10
N ILE A 543 -8.16 5.47 13.89
CA ILE A 543 -7.10 4.71 13.21
C ILE A 543 -6.90 5.13 11.75
N SER A 544 -7.89 5.80 11.16
CA SER A 544 -7.83 6.42 9.83
C SER A 544 -7.11 7.77 9.80
N ASP A 545 -6.87 8.39 10.97
CA ASP A 545 -6.23 9.72 11.03
C ASP A 545 -4.70 9.64 11.10
N GLY A 546 -4.15 8.46 11.41
CA GLY A 546 -2.71 8.21 11.39
C GLY A 546 -2.31 6.98 12.21
N PRO A 547 -1.04 6.57 12.14
CA PRO A 547 -0.57 5.40 12.88
C PRO A 547 -0.57 5.66 14.39
N LEU A 548 -0.88 4.60 15.14
CA LEU A 548 -0.70 4.57 16.59
C LEU A 548 0.78 4.40 16.91
N TYR A 549 1.33 5.22 17.81
CA TYR A 549 2.77 5.23 18.07
C TYR A 549 3.10 4.95 19.53
N CYS A 550 4.10 4.10 19.76
CA CYS A 550 4.65 3.80 21.07
C CYS A 550 6.18 3.89 21.08
N LYS A 551 6.74 4.70 21.98
CA LYS A 551 8.18 4.72 22.27
C LYS A 551 8.46 4.09 23.62
N ILE A 552 9.33 3.09 23.63
CA ILE A 552 9.86 2.45 24.83
C ILE A 552 11.17 3.17 25.19
N LEU A 553 11.20 3.87 26.33
CA LEU A 553 12.38 4.58 26.80
C LEU A 553 13.30 3.67 27.62
N PRO A 554 14.60 4.03 27.77
CA PRO A 554 15.53 3.26 28.60
C PRO A 554 15.01 3.05 30.02
N PRO A 555 15.10 1.82 30.55
CA PRO A 555 14.65 1.51 31.89
C PRO A 555 15.61 2.09 32.93
N PHE A 556 15.08 2.46 34.10
CA PHE A 556 15.90 2.99 35.19
C PHE A 556 15.45 2.47 36.55
N LYS A 557 16.35 2.43 37.53
CA LYS A 557 15.97 2.26 38.93
C LYS A 557 15.81 3.62 39.58
N LEU A 558 14.81 3.74 40.44
CA LEU A 558 14.51 5.02 41.06
C LEU A 558 15.64 5.44 42.02
N SER A 559 16.30 4.47 42.67
CA SER A 559 17.49 4.70 43.50
C SER A 559 18.68 5.31 42.76
N GLU A 560 18.81 5.09 41.45
CA GLU A 560 19.91 5.62 40.64
C GLU A 560 19.70 7.10 40.33
N THR A 561 18.46 7.56 40.37
CA THR A 561 18.06 8.94 40.04
C THR A 561 17.82 9.83 41.26
N LEU A 562 17.64 9.23 42.44
CA LEU A 562 17.35 9.94 43.69
C LEU A 562 18.57 9.99 44.61
N PRO A 563 19.11 11.20 44.93
CA PRO A 563 20.23 11.34 45.85
C PRO A 563 19.93 10.82 47.27
N ASN A 564 18.67 10.97 47.71
CA ASN A 564 18.17 10.55 49.02
C ASN A 564 16.79 9.89 48.86
N LYS A 565 16.51 8.81 49.62
CA LYS A 565 15.22 8.09 49.60
C LYS A 565 14.08 8.80 50.36
N ASP A 566 14.19 10.10 50.58
CA ASP A 566 13.19 10.87 51.33
C ASP A 566 12.04 11.37 50.43
N MET A 567 10.95 11.78 51.08
CA MET A 567 9.70 12.16 50.43
C MET A 567 9.76 13.48 49.66
N ASP A 568 10.62 14.42 50.07
CA ASP A 568 10.78 15.71 49.40
C ASP A 568 11.58 15.54 48.10
N SER A 569 12.68 14.76 48.16
CA SER A 569 13.47 14.36 47.00
C SER A 569 12.60 13.64 45.96
N LEU A 570 11.74 12.71 46.41
CA LEU A 570 10.80 12.02 45.52
C LEU A 570 9.78 12.99 44.88
N ALA A 571 9.24 13.95 45.63
CA ALA A 571 8.28 14.92 45.10
C ALA A 571 8.92 15.89 44.08
N LYS A 572 10.20 16.23 44.25
CA LYS A 572 10.99 16.99 43.27
C LYS A 572 11.24 16.18 42.01
N PHE A 573 11.66 14.93 42.15
CA PHE A 573 11.85 14.01 41.03
C PHE A 573 10.57 13.84 40.20
N VAL A 574 9.42 13.58 40.84
CA VAL A 574 8.16 13.37 40.11
C VAL A 574 7.77 14.60 39.29
N ARG A 575 7.95 15.82 39.83
CA ARG A 575 7.69 17.06 39.09
C ARG A 575 8.64 17.23 37.90
N TYR A 576 9.94 17.04 38.13
CA TYR A 576 10.94 17.10 37.07
C TYR A 576 10.71 16.05 35.97
N TYR A 577 10.40 14.83 36.39
CA TYR A 577 10.17 13.72 35.47
C TYR A 577 8.88 13.91 34.66
N GLN A 578 7.83 14.48 35.26
CA GLN A 578 6.61 14.85 34.52
C GLN A 578 6.91 15.89 33.42
N GLU A 579 7.70 16.93 33.72
CA GLU A 579 8.11 17.93 32.71
C GLU A 579 8.95 17.29 31.60
N SER A 580 9.89 16.41 31.96
CA SER A 580 10.69 15.66 30.99
C SER A 580 9.83 14.73 30.13
N TYR A 581 8.83 14.10 30.73
CA TYR A 581 7.90 13.20 30.06
C TYR A 581 7.04 13.93 29.02
N LYS A 582 6.66 15.18 29.30
CA LYS A 582 5.97 16.04 28.32
C LYS A 582 6.77 16.23 27.04
N ASN A 583 8.08 16.45 27.16
CA ASN A 583 8.94 16.55 25.98
C ASN A 583 8.99 15.25 25.18
N TYR A 584 8.93 14.09 25.84
CA TYR A 584 8.86 12.80 25.14
C TYR A 584 7.52 12.61 24.41
N VAL A 585 6.40 13.04 25.00
CA VAL A 585 5.09 13.01 24.32
C VAL A 585 5.10 13.91 23.08
N ASP A 586 5.67 15.11 23.17
CA ASP A 586 5.83 16.01 22.02
C ASP A 586 6.71 15.41 20.92
N GLN A 587 7.79 14.72 21.29
CA GLN A 587 8.64 14.00 20.34
C GLN A 587 7.90 12.83 19.69
N ALA A 588 7.15 12.05 20.48
CA ALA A 588 6.34 10.94 20.00
C ALA A 588 5.26 11.39 19.02
N ARG A 589 4.60 12.52 19.31
CA ARG A 589 3.61 13.14 18.40
C ARG A 589 4.24 13.57 17.08
N LYS A 590 5.34 14.33 17.13
CA LYS A 590 6.08 14.73 15.92
C LYS A 590 6.55 13.51 15.13
N ARG A 591 7.00 12.46 15.82
CA ARG A 591 7.41 11.22 15.17
C ARG A 591 6.24 10.50 14.51
N ALA A 592 5.06 10.48 15.12
CA ALA A 592 3.87 9.91 14.52
C ALA A 592 3.39 10.72 13.29
N GLU A 593 3.45 12.05 13.37
CA GLU A 593 3.21 12.96 12.24
C GLU A 593 4.24 12.72 11.13
N GLU A 594 5.52 12.61 11.46
CA GLU A 594 6.58 12.23 10.54
C GLU A 594 6.33 10.86 9.91
N LEU A 595 5.87 9.85 10.65
CA LEU A 595 5.57 8.53 10.07
C LEU A 595 4.37 8.57 9.11
N LEU A 596 3.42 9.47 9.35
CA LEU A 596 2.28 9.73 8.47
C LEU A 596 2.70 10.49 7.20
N MET A 597 3.55 11.51 7.35
CA MET A 597 4.04 12.38 6.27
C MET A 597 5.30 11.82 5.59
N ALA A 598 5.96 10.85 6.22
CA ALA A 598 7.18 10.27 5.71
C ALA A 598 6.79 9.58 4.41
N PRO A 599 7.44 9.95 3.31
CA PRO A 599 7.50 9.01 2.23
C PRO A 599 8.15 7.76 2.90
N VAL A 600 7.49 6.59 2.97
CA VAL A 600 7.91 5.17 3.25
C VAL A 600 9.41 4.80 2.98
N SER A 601 10.38 5.62 3.37
CA SER A 601 11.83 5.43 3.22
C SER A 601 12.54 6.13 4.37
N THR A 602 11.98 6.02 5.55
CA THR A 602 12.85 5.75 6.68
C THR A 602 13.08 4.26 6.67
N ILE A 603 14.36 3.90 6.71
CA ILE A 603 14.91 2.54 6.72
C ILE A 603 14.05 1.69 7.65
N SER A 604 13.16 0.90 7.07
CA SER A 604 12.67 -0.29 7.73
C SER A 604 13.88 -1.22 7.79
N GLU A 605 14.34 -1.55 8.99
CA GLU A 605 15.31 -2.62 9.19
C GLU A 605 14.76 -3.97 8.69
N GLU A 606 13.48 -4.03 8.33
CA GLU A 606 12.93 -5.06 7.46
C GLU A 606 12.80 -4.59 6.01
N PRO A 607 13.18 -5.42 5.04
CA PRO A 607 13.08 -5.03 3.64
C PRO A 607 11.65 -4.75 3.18
N PRO A 608 11.46 -3.91 2.13
CA PRO A 608 10.19 -3.74 1.48
C PRO A 608 9.54 -5.10 1.17
N GLU A 609 8.27 -5.25 1.53
CA GLU A 609 7.48 -6.47 1.29
C GLU A 609 7.56 -6.98 -0.16
N ILE A 610 7.82 -6.05 -1.09
CA ILE A 610 8.08 -6.22 -2.53
C ILE A 610 9.21 -7.25 -2.82
N TRP A 611 10.28 -7.31 -2.02
CA TRP A 611 11.40 -8.22 -2.25
C TRP A 611 11.27 -9.55 -1.52
N ARG A 612 10.48 -9.65 -0.45
CA ARG A 612 10.30 -10.93 0.28
C ARG A 612 9.90 -12.07 -0.65
N ASN A 613 8.99 -11.80 -1.60
CA ASN A 613 8.54 -12.81 -2.57
C ASN A 613 9.59 -13.10 -3.65
N GLU A 614 10.42 -12.11 -4.02
CA GLU A 614 11.49 -12.27 -4.99
C GLU A 614 12.66 -13.07 -4.40
N ILE A 615 13.07 -12.75 -3.18
CA ILE A 615 14.08 -13.47 -2.41
C ILE A 615 13.62 -14.90 -2.12
N LYS A 616 12.36 -15.11 -1.67
CA LYS A 616 11.78 -16.46 -1.53
C LYS A 616 11.83 -17.27 -2.84
N ARG A 617 11.66 -16.63 -3.99
CA ARG A 617 11.76 -17.27 -5.32
C ARG A 617 13.20 -17.67 -5.64
N LEU A 618 14.16 -16.79 -5.37
CA LEU A 618 15.59 -17.09 -5.57
C LEU A 618 16.04 -18.24 -4.66
N LYS A 619 15.63 -18.26 -3.40
CA LYS A 619 15.87 -19.38 -2.47
C LYS A 619 15.31 -20.69 -3.00
N ARG A 620 14.05 -20.68 -3.45
CA ARG A 620 13.44 -21.87 -4.06
C ARG A 620 14.22 -22.33 -5.29
N ARG A 621 14.66 -21.40 -6.15
CA ARG A 621 15.45 -21.72 -7.35
C ARG A 621 16.78 -22.39 -7.02
N VAL A 622 17.47 -21.92 -5.97
CA VAL A 622 18.69 -22.56 -5.47
C VAL A 622 18.38 -23.94 -4.88
N ALA A 623 17.32 -24.06 -4.08
CA ALA A 623 16.92 -25.31 -3.43
C ALA A 623 16.44 -26.40 -4.41
N THR A 624 15.80 -26.04 -5.52
CA THR A 624 15.24 -27.00 -6.50
C THR A 624 16.17 -27.31 -7.68
N LEU A 625 17.37 -26.76 -7.69
CA LEU A 625 18.33 -26.97 -8.77
C LEU A 625 18.82 -28.43 -8.80
N LYS A 626 18.60 -29.10 -9.94
CA LYS A 626 18.99 -30.51 -10.16
C LYS A 626 20.45 -30.66 -10.58
N GLU A 627 20.96 -29.74 -11.40
CA GLU A 627 22.31 -29.76 -11.97
C GLU A 627 23.20 -28.76 -11.24
N LYS A 628 24.01 -29.25 -10.29
CA LYS A 628 24.89 -28.42 -9.45
C LYS A 628 26.34 -28.36 -9.94
N GLU A 629 26.73 -29.19 -10.91
CA GLU A 629 28.08 -29.22 -11.47
C GLU A 629 28.31 -28.03 -12.41
N ASP A 630 29.52 -27.46 -12.38
CA ASP A 630 29.96 -26.33 -13.20
C ASP A 630 29.02 -25.11 -13.23
N LEU A 631 28.35 -24.87 -12.11
CA LEU A 631 27.31 -23.86 -11.98
C LEU A 631 27.87 -22.43 -11.90
N ILE A 632 27.67 -21.64 -12.95
CA ILE A 632 28.01 -20.21 -12.99
C ILE A 632 26.81 -19.38 -12.51
N ILE A 633 26.97 -18.68 -11.39
CA ILE A 633 25.90 -17.85 -10.83
C ILE A 633 26.09 -16.39 -11.24
N PHE A 634 25.07 -15.80 -11.86
CA PHE A 634 24.98 -14.36 -12.12
C PHE A 634 24.21 -13.68 -11.00
N TYR A 635 24.84 -12.70 -10.34
CA TYR A 635 24.28 -12.02 -9.17
C TYR A 635 24.30 -10.50 -9.33
N GLY A 636 23.18 -9.85 -9.00
CA GLY A 636 23.08 -8.40 -9.06
C GLY A 636 21.72 -7.85 -9.47
N SER A 637 21.72 -6.85 -10.35
CA SER A 637 20.57 -5.96 -10.58
C SER A 637 19.54 -6.43 -11.61
N SER A 638 18.58 -5.56 -11.91
CA SER A 638 17.49 -5.84 -12.84
C SER A 638 17.96 -6.20 -14.24
N SER A 639 19.13 -5.73 -14.68
CA SER A 639 19.71 -6.10 -15.98
C SER A 639 20.08 -7.59 -16.03
N VAL A 640 20.55 -8.16 -14.92
CA VAL A 640 20.75 -9.61 -14.80
C VAL A 640 19.39 -10.30 -14.69
N ARG A 641 18.53 -9.85 -13.78
CA ARG A 641 17.21 -10.44 -13.54
C ARG A 641 16.36 -10.60 -14.80
N LEU A 642 16.38 -9.59 -15.68
CA LEU A 642 15.56 -9.52 -16.89
C LEU A 642 16.17 -10.29 -18.08
N TRP A 643 17.35 -10.89 -17.92
CA TRP A 643 17.94 -11.76 -18.93
C TRP A 643 17.28 -13.14 -18.89
N VAL A 644 16.01 -13.23 -19.31
CA VAL A 644 15.18 -14.44 -19.21
C VAL A 644 15.74 -15.57 -20.08
N SER A 645 16.33 -15.23 -21.23
CA SER A 645 16.97 -16.17 -22.15
C SER A 645 18.39 -16.58 -21.75
N MET A 646 18.92 -16.13 -20.60
CA MET A 646 20.32 -16.34 -20.20
C MET A 646 20.81 -17.79 -20.37
N LYS A 647 20.03 -18.79 -19.97
CA LYS A 647 20.43 -20.21 -20.09
C LYS A 647 20.69 -20.59 -21.56
N LYS A 648 19.79 -20.19 -22.46
CA LYS A 648 19.92 -20.42 -23.91
C LYS A 648 21.03 -19.57 -24.52
N ASP A 649 21.07 -18.29 -24.15
CA ASP A 649 22.02 -17.33 -24.69
C ASP A 649 23.46 -17.63 -24.27
N LEU A 650 23.66 -18.35 -23.16
CA LEU A 650 24.95 -18.77 -22.62
C LEU A 650 25.27 -20.27 -22.83
N GLU A 651 24.49 -21.02 -23.62
CA GLU A 651 24.84 -22.41 -23.95
C GLU A 651 26.26 -22.50 -24.55
N PRO A 652 27.09 -23.48 -24.14
CA PRO A 652 26.76 -24.65 -23.31
C PRO A 652 26.91 -24.48 -21.78
N PHE A 653 27.16 -23.27 -21.26
CA PHE A 653 27.44 -23.07 -19.84
C PHE A 653 26.23 -23.36 -18.93
N ASN A 654 26.46 -24.05 -17.80
CA ASN A 654 25.44 -24.22 -16.76
C ASN A 654 25.33 -22.93 -15.93
N VAL A 655 24.36 -22.08 -16.28
CA VAL A 655 24.20 -20.75 -15.67
C VAL A 655 22.94 -20.65 -14.82
N MET A 656 23.03 -19.87 -13.73
CA MET A 656 21.89 -19.54 -12.90
C MET A 656 21.78 -18.03 -12.65
N ASN A 657 20.58 -17.52 -12.89
CA ASN A 657 20.23 -16.12 -12.69
C ASN A 657 19.68 -15.88 -11.27
N LEU A 658 20.47 -15.20 -10.44
CA LEU A 658 20.10 -14.72 -9.11
C LEU A 658 20.02 -13.19 -9.04
N GLY A 659 19.77 -12.52 -10.17
CA GLY A 659 19.52 -11.08 -10.20
C GLY A 659 18.14 -10.74 -9.62
N PHE A 660 18.01 -9.57 -8.99
CA PHE A 660 16.75 -9.06 -8.45
C PHE A 660 16.55 -7.56 -8.69
N GLY A 661 15.29 -7.12 -8.66
CA GLY A 661 14.88 -5.80 -9.17
C GLY A 661 15.33 -4.63 -8.30
N GLY A 662 15.90 -3.59 -8.92
CA GLY A 662 16.28 -2.35 -8.24
C GLY A 662 17.44 -2.49 -7.25
N SER A 663 18.17 -3.62 -7.28
CA SER A 663 19.23 -3.86 -6.31
C SER A 663 20.39 -2.90 -6.50
N THR A 664 20.93 -2.48 -5.35
CA THR A 664 22.21 -1.79 -5.18
C THR A 664 23.20 -2.76 -4.55
N PHE A 665 24.48 -2.39 -4.45
CA PHE A 665 25.44 -3.24 -3.71
C PHE A 665 25.00 -3.46 -2.25
N ALA A 666 24.42 -2.46 -1.59
CA ALA A 666 23.90 -2.60 -0.22
C ALA A 666 22.85 -3.72 -0.09
N TRP A 667 21.94 -3.82 -1.07
CA TRP A 667 20.94 -4.90 -1.08
C TRP A 667 21.53 -6.25 -1.44
N CYS A 668 22.52 -6.27 -2.34
CA CYS A 668 23.24 -7.50 -2.66
C CYS A 668 23.98 -8.03 -1.41
N ILE A 669 24.60 -7.15 -0.62
CA ILE A 669 25.25 -7.49 0.65
C ILE A 669 24.23 -8.07 1.64
N HIS A 670 23.10 -7.38 1.84
CA HIS A 670 22.08 -7.77 2.81
C HIS A 670 21.49 -9.16 2.55
N TYR A 671 21.22 -9.49 1.28
CA TYR A 671 20.57 -10.76 0.91
C TYR A 671 21.53 -11.87 0.50
N PHE A 672 22.83 -11.61 0.45
CA PHE A 672 23.80 -12.57 -0.05
C PHE A 672 23.67 -13.93 0.67
N ASP A 673 23.68 -13.93 2.01
CA ASP A 673 23.64 -15.17 2.77
C ASP A 673 22.34 -15.94 2.59
N GLU A 674 21.22 -15.22 2.57
CA GLU A 674 19.89 -15.83 2.41
C GLU A 674 19.70 -16.44 1.01
N ILE A 675 20.14 -15.75 -0.05
CA ILE A 675 19.99 -16.22 -1.43
C ILE A 675 20.92 -17.38 -1.72
N PHE A 676 22.17 -17.31 -1.24
CA PHE A 676 23.20 -18.31 -1.52
C PHE A 676 23.16 -19.50 -0.55
N ASP A 677 22.15 -19.60 0.31
CA ASP A 677 21.95 -20.77 1.15
C ASP A 677 21.72 -22.04 0.31
N GLY A 678 22.61 -23.02 0.45
CA GLY A 678 22.59 -24.27 -0.34
C GLY A 678 23.09 -24.15 -1.78
N ALA A 679 23.60 -22.99 -2.20
CA ALA A 679 24.25 -22.80 -3.51
C ALA A 679 25.68 -23.37 -3.50
N ALA A 680 26.13 -23.90 -4.63
CA ALA A 680 27.49 -24.39 -4.83
C ALA A 680 28.01 -23.92 -6.21
N PRO A 681 28.34 -22.62 -6.37
CA PRO A 681 28.84 -22.09 -7.64
C PRO A 681 30.26 -22.56 -7.95
N SER A 682 30.54 -22.81 -9.22
CA SER A 682 31.91 -22.92 -9.75
C SER A 682 32.50 -21.56 -10.13
N LYS A 683 31.64 -20.55 -10.39
CA LYS A 683 32.03 -19.16 -10.68
C LYS A 683 30.89 -18.21 -10.33
N ILE A 684 31.20 -16.99 -9.86
CA ILE A 684 30.21 -15.93 -9.67
C ILE A 684 30.50 -14.75 -10.61
N VAL A 685 29.48 -14.32 -11.35
CA VAL A 685 29.52 -13.15 -12.22
C VAL A 685 28.65 -12.04 -11.61
N LEU A 686 29.27 -10.91 -11.29
CA LEU A 686 28.64 -9.78 -10.61
C LEU A 686 28.23 -8.68 -11.59
N TYR A 687 27.08 -8.05 -11.32
CA TYR A 687 26.63 -6.85 -12.01
C TYR A 687 25.73 -5.98 -11.11
N ALA A 688 26.29 -4.90 -10.57
CA ALA A 688 25.55 -3.88 -9.80
C ALA A 688 26.33 -2.56 -9.83
N GLY A 689 25.66 -1.43 -9.55
CA GLY A 689 26.31 -0.12 -9.43
C GLY A 689 25.60 1.02 -10.16
N GLU A 690 24.88 0.76 -11.26
CA GLU A 690 24.15 1.85 -11.95
C GLU A 690 23.06 2.46 -11.06
N ASN A 691 22.38 1.64 -10.25
CA ASN A 691 21.34 2.09 -9.32
C ASN A 691 21.93 2.86 -8.14
N ASP A 692 23.11 2.47 -7.68
CA ASP A 692 23.84 3.19 -6.64
C ASP A 692 24.20 4.60 -7.09
N LEU A 693 24.72 4.75 -8.31
CA LEU A 693 24.99 6.06 -8.91
C LEU A 693 23.70 6.89 -9.06
N HIS A 694 22.60 6.25 -9.47
CA HIS A 694 21.32 6.94 -9.64
C HIS A 694 20.73 7.42 -8.30
N GLN A 695 21.04 6.72 -7.21
CA GLN A 695 20.72 7.13 -5.84
C GLN A 695 21.66 8.20 -5.28
N GLY A 696 22.56 8.74 -6.11
CA GLY A 696 23.45 9.83 -5.73
C GLY A 696 24.77 9.39 -5.10
N LYS A 697 25.10 8.09 -5.09
CA LYS A 697 26.43 7.66 -4.65
C LYS A 697 27.51 8.08 -5.64
N THR A 698 28.68 8.37 -5.11
CA THR A 698 29.89 8.64 -5.89
C THR A 698 30.51 7.33 -6.41
N PRO A 699 31.27 7.36 -7.52
CA PRO A 699 32.01 6.20 -8.03
C PRO A 699 32.87 5.48 -6.97
N GLN A 700 33.46 6.24 -6.03
CA GLN A 700 34.27 5.68 -4.94
C GLN A 700 33.44 4.93 -3.90
N GLU A 701 32.23 5.40 -3.58
CA GLU A 701 31.31 4.70 -2.68
C GLU A 701 30.79 3.41 -3.32
N VAL A 702 30.54 3.42 -4.64
CA VAL A 702 30.17 2.21 -5.40
C VAL A 702 31.28 1.16 -5.34
N LEU A 703 32.54 1.56 -5.55
CA LEU A 703 33.69 0.68 -5.40
C LEU A 703 33.80 0.11 -3.98
N ASN A 704 33.64 0.96 -2.95
CA ASN A 704 33.72 0.51 -1.55
C ASN A 704 32.64 -0.53 -1.22
N ASP A 705 31.41 -0.36 -1.71
CA ASP A 705 30.34 -1.34 -1.50
C ASP A 705 30.54 -2.61 -2.34
N CYS A 706 31.13 -2.50 -3.53
CA CYS A 706 31.59 -3.68 -4.29
C CYS A 706 32.60 -4.50 -3.46
N ASN A 707 33.60 -3.85 -2.87
CA ASN A 707 34.61 -4.51 -2.03
C ASN A 707 33.99 -5.26 -0.85
N LYS A 708 32.97 -4.69 -0.21
CA LYS A 708 32.24 -5.36 0.89
C LYS A 708 31.53 -6.62 0.43
N LEU A 709 30.82 -6.56 -0.71
CA LEU A 709 30.15 -7.74 -1.28
C LEU A 709 31.17 -8.82 -1.64
N VAL A 710 32.29 -8.44 -2.27
CA VAL A 710 33.37 -9.37 -2.61
C VAL A 710 33.95 -10.01 -1.35
N GLY A 711 34.14 -9.25 -0.28
CA GLY A 711 34.57 -9.80 1.01
C GLY A 711 33.61 -10.86 1.57
N LEU A 712 32.29 -10.64 1.49
CA LEU A 712 31.30 -11.66 1.87
C LEU A 712 31.38 -12.91 0.98
N ILE A 713 31.56 -12.72 -0.33
CA ILE A 713 31.69 -13.83 -1.27
C ILE A 713 32.94 -14.65 -1.01
N GLN A 714 34.11 -14.01 -0.83
CA GLN A 714 35.37 -14.69 -0.54
C GLN A 714 35.34 -15.38 0.83
N ASN A 715 34.65 -14.81 1.82
CA ASN A 715 34.47 -15.47 3.11
C ASN A 715 33.64 -16.76 3.00
N LYS A 716 32.60 -16.76 2.16
CA LYS A 716 31.72 -17.93 1.96
C LYS A 716 32.31 -18.94 0.98
N TYR A 717 33.04 -18.45 -0.03
CA TYR A 717 33.60 -19.21 -1.14
C TYR A 717 35.04 -18.74 -1.41
N PRO A 718 36.04 -19.21 -0.65
CA PRO A 718 37.41 -18.67 -0.72
C PRO A 718 38.14 -18.87 -2.05
N GLU A 719 37.80 -19.92 -2.80
CA GLU A 719 38.55 -20.34 -4.00
C GLU A 719 37.78 -20.15 -5.31
N ILE A 720 36.57 -19.56 -5.27
CA ILE A 720 35.77 -19.44 -6.49
C ILE A 720 36.26 -18.27 -7.36
N PRO A 721 36.44 -18.47 -8.67
CA PRO A 721 36.69 -17.39 -9.60
C PRO A 721 35.53 -16.38 -9.61
N LEU A 722 35.88 -15.10 -9.65
CA LEU A 722 34.93 -14.00 -9.82
C LEU A 722 35.06 -13.38 -11.20
N ALA A 723 33.94 -12.89 -11.71
CA ALA A 723 33.92 -11.97 -12.84
C ALA A 723 32.99 -10.80 -12.55
N PHE A 724 33.28 -9.65 -13.14
CA PHE A 724 32.48 -8.44 -13.02
C PHE A 724 32.13 -7.91 -14.41
N VAL A 725 30.84 -7.73 -14.69
CA VAL A 725 30.38 -7.12 -15.94
C VAL A 725 30.34 -5.61 -15.77
N SER A 726 31.01 -4.87 -16.65
CA SER A 726 31.01 -3.40 -16.62
C SER A 726 29.59 -2.84 -16.61
N LEU A 727 29.37 -1.74 -15.89
CA LEU A 727 28.12 -0.99 -15.95
C LEU A 727 27.83 -0.59 -17.40
N LYS A 728 26.64 -0.89 -17.89
CA LYS A 728 26.22 -0.50 -19.24
C LYS A 728 25.87 1.00 -19.31
N PRO A 729 25.95 1.64 -20.48
CA PRO A 729 25.31 2.93 -20.69
C PRO A 729 23.78 2.74 -20.78
N SER A 730 22.99 3.80 -20.64
CA SER A 730 21.55 3.74 -20.93
C SER A 730 21.00 5.12 -21.28
N ILE A 731 19.97 5.17 -22.14
CA ILE A 731 19.32 6.42 -22.56
C ILE A 731 18.72 7.14 -21.35
N GLU A 732 18.07 6.40 -20.45
CA GLU A 732 17.47 6.96 -19.22
C GLU A 732 18.51 7.62 -18.31
N ARG A 733 19.78 7.21 -18.41
CA ARG A 733 20.89 7.69 -17.56
C ARG A 733 21.97 8.38 -18.38
N GLU A 734 21.61 8.96 -19.53
CA GLU A 734 22.58 9.61 -20.42
C GLU A 734 23.38 10.71 -19.70
N ALA A 735 22.74 11.46 -18.80
CA ALA A 735 23.40 12.49 -17.99
C ALA A 735 24.47 11.92 -17.02
N MET A 736 24.40 10.63 -16.67
CA MET A 736 25.31 9.98 -15.73
C MET A 736 26.47 9.25 -16.41
N ILE A 737 26.55 9.26 -17.74
CA ILE A 737 27.60 8.56 -18.50
C ILE A 737 29.02 8.89 -18.00
N PRO A 738 29.39 10.14 -17.67
CA PRO A 738 30.70 10.43 -17.08
C PRO A 738 30.98 9.65 -15.79
N LEU A 739 29.99 9.56 -14.89
CA LEU A 739 30.12 8.81 -13.63
C LEU A 739 30.18 7.31 -13.88
N ILE A 740 29.43 6.79 -14.87
CA ILE A 740 29.47 5.38 -15.27
C ILE A 740 30.85 5.02 -15.82
N ILE A 741 31.46 5.87 -16.65
CA ILE A 741 32.82 5.69 -17.17
C ILE A 741 33.83 5.66 -16.02
N GLU A 742 33.78 6.63 -15.11
CA GLU A 742 34.66 6.69 -13.95
C GLU A 742 34.52 5.45 -13.06
N THR A 743 33.28 5.03 -12.78
CA THR A 743 33.00 3.84 -11.97
C THR A 743 33.51 2.57 -12.64
N ASN A 744 33.32 2.42 -13.95
CA ASN A 744 33.86 1.28 -14.70
C ASN A 744 35.39 1.23 -14.67
N LEU A 745 36.07 2.38 -14.73
CA LEU A 745 37.53 2.45 -14.61
C LEU A 745 38.03 2.08 -13.21
N LEU A 746 37.33 2.51 -12.16
CA LEU A 746 37.65 2.15 -10.78
C LEU A 746 37.43 0.65 -10.54
N LEU A 747 36.29 0.13 -10.97
CA LEU A 747 35.95 -1.29 -10.84
C LEU A 747 36.90 -2.17 -11.67
N SER A 748 37.30 -1.76 -12.87
CA SER A 748 38.24 -2.56 -13.68
C SER A 748 39.62 -2.65 -13.03
N LYS A 749 40.15 -1.54 -12.50
CA LYS A 749 41.42 -1.52 -11.76
C LYS A 749 41.39 -2.43 -10.55
N TYR A 750 40.30 -2.37 -9.78
CA TYR A 750 40.11 -3.23 -8.60
C TYR A 750 39.98 -4.71 -8.98
N VAL A 751 39.10 -5.03 -9.93
CA VAL A 751 38.81 -6.41 -10.33
C VAL A 751 40.03 -7.09 -10.97
N ILE A 752 40.76 -6.39 -11.84
CA ILE A 752 41.93 -6.96 -12.51
C ILE A 752 43.16 -6.94 -11.58
N GLY A 753 43.44 -5.80 -10.95
CA GLY A 753 44.69 -5.56 -10.24
C GLY A 753 44.71 -6.14 -8.82
N GLU A 754 43.61 -6.01 -8.08
CA GLU A 754 43.55 -6.43 -6.67
C GLU A 754 42.91 -7.81 -6.50
N LEU A 755 41.83 -8.10 -7.23
CA LEU A 755 41.13 -9.39 -7.13
C LEU A 755 41.71 -10.49 -8.02
N ASN A 756 42.55 -10.14 -9.00
CA ASN A 756 42.97 -11.05 -10.07
C ASN A 756 41.77 -11.78 -10.71
N ALA A 757 40.67 -11.05 -10.89
CA ALA A 757 39.38 -11.53 -11.37
C ALA A 757 39.08 -10.97 -12.77
N GLN A 758 38.07 -11.53 -13.42
CA GLN A 758 37.78 -11.18 -14.81
C GLN A 758 36.87 -9.95 -14.91
N PHE A 759 37.34 -8.87 -15.53
CA PHE A 759 36.49 -7.73 -15.88
C PHE A 759 35.95 -7.87 -17.31
N ILE A 760 34.63 -7.93 -17.46
CA ILE A 760 33.94 -8.15 -18.73
C ILE A 760 33.35 -6.81 -19.21
N ASN A 761 34.04 -6.17 -20.16
CA ASN A 761 33.64 -4.86 -20.67
C ASN A 761 32.57 -4.96 -21.77
N VAL A 762 31.31 -4.74 -21.41
CA VAL A 762 30.19 -4.60 -22.35
C VAL A 762 29.97 -3.14 -22.76
N PHE A 763 30.42 -2.18 -21.95
CA PHE A 763 30.14 -0.75 -22.15
C PHE A 763 30.58 -0.25 -23.53
N GLY A 764 31.80 -0.62 -23.95
CA GLY A 764 32.38 -0.14 -25.22
C GLY A 764 31.57 -0.50 -26.47
N GLN A 765 30.86 -1.64 -26.46
CA GLN A 765 30.04 -2.05 -27.60
C GLN A 765 28.66 -1.37 -27.63
N MET A 766 28.26 -0.75 -26.51
CA MET A 766 26.92 -0.22 -26.28
C MET A 766 26.83 1.31 -26.37
N ILE A 767 27.98 1.96 -26.56
CA ILE A 767 28.11 3.41 -26.69
C ILE A 767 28.57 3.80 -28.10
N THR A 768 28.19 4.99 -28.57
CA THR A 768 28.67 5.58 -29.81
C THR A 768 29.99 6.32 -29.58
N ALA A 769 30.68 6.70 -30.67
CA ALA A 769 31.90 7.51 -30.60
C ALA A 769 31.71 8.86 -29.89
N ASP A 770 30.48 9.39 -29.87
CA ASP A 770 30.11 10.64 -29.21
C ASP A 770 29.66 10.45 -27.75
N ASN A 771 30.02 9.32 -27.13
CA ASN A 771 29.64 8.95 -25.76
C ASN A 771 28.11 8.89 -25.52
N ARG A 772 27.33 8.53 -26.53
CA ARG A 772 25.87 8.33 -26.37
C ARG A 772 25.48 6.85 -26.38
N PRO A 773 24.52 6.41 -25.54
CA PRO A 773 24.00 5.06 -25.63
C PRO A 773 23.37 4.79 -27.00
N LYS A 774 23.60 3.61 -27.59
CA LYS A 774 22.95 3.18 -28.84
C LYS A 774 21.46 2.86 -28.61
N PRO A 775 20.50 3.69 -29.05
CA PRO A 775 19.11 3.57 -28.61
C PRO A 775 18.45 2.23 -28.92
N GLU A 776 18.83 1.61 -30.04
CA GLU A 776 18.31 0.34 -30.54
C GLU A 776 18.64 -0.88 -29.68
N LEU A 777 19.51 -0.74 -28.68
CA LEU A 777 19.89 -1.81 -27.74
C LEU A 777 18.96 -1.88 -26.51
N TYR A 778 18.15 -0.85 -26.28
CA TYR A 778 17.33 -0.71 -25.08
C TYR A 778 15.85 -0.95 -25.39
N MET A 779 15.10 -1.34 -24.36
CA MET A 779 13.64 -1.35 -24.40
C MET A 779 13.12 0.09 -24.42
N SER A 780 11.80 0.25 -24.57
CA SER A 780 11.16 1.57 -24.61
C SER A 780 11.26 2.39 -23.32
N ASP A 781 11.92 1.90 -22.26
CA ASP A 781 12.24 2.69 -21.06
C ASP A 781 13.61 3.37 -21.18
N GLY A 782 14.40 3.03 -22.21
CA GLY A 782 15.74 3.53 -22.37
C GLY A 782 16.72 3.07 -21.28
N LEU A 783 16.32 2.15 -20.40
CA LEU A 783 17.13 1.68 -19.27
C LEU A 783 17.48 0.20 -19.42
N HIS A 784 16.51 -0.67 -19.69
CA HIS A 784 16.71 -2.11 -19.74
C HIS A 784 17.04 -2.58 -21.16
N LEU A 785 17.79 -3.68 -21.26
CA LEU A 785 18.21 -4.23 -22.54
C LEU A 785 17.07 -4.93 -23.26
N ASN A 786 16.97 -4.72 -24.57
CA ASN A 786 16.15 -5.55 -25.43
C ASN A 786 16.98 -6.75 -25.96
N LYS A 787 16.40 -7.54 -26.86
CA LYS A 787 17.06 -8.70 -27.47
C LYS A 787 18.43 -8.38 -28.12
N LYS A 788 18.58 -7.21 -28.77
CA LYS A 788 19.84 -6.78 -29.38
C LYS A 788 20.89 -6.42 -28.33
N GLY A 789 20.47 -5.75 -27.25
CA GLY A 789 21.36 -5.45 -26.12
C GLY A 789 21.86 -6.72 -25.42
N TYR A 790 20.99 -7.71 -25.19
CA TYR A 790 21.40 -8.99 -24.64
C TYR A 790 22.24 -9.85 -25.59
N ALA A 791 22.10 -9.68 -26.91
CA ALA A 791 22.99 -10.34 -27.87
C ALA A 791 24.44 -9.88 -27.70
N ILE A 792 24.67 -8.59 -27.49
CA ILE A 792 26.01 -8.05 -27.17
C ILE A 792 26.53 -8.64 -25.86
N TRP A 793 25.70 -8.63 -24.80
CA TRP A 793 26.09 -9.22 -23.52
C TRP A 793 26.44 -10.70 -23.65
N SER A 794 25.60 -11.48 -24.33
CA SER A 794 25.81 -12.90 -24.60
C SER A 794 27.15 -13.15 -25.31
N GLU A 795 27.42 -12.43 -26.39
CA GLU A 795 28.65 -12.59 -27.18
C GLU A 795 29.90 -12.26 -26.36
N VAL A 796 29.91 -11.11 -25.69
CA VAL A 796 31.04 -10.65 -24.88
C VAL A 796 31.28 -11.57 -23.68
N ILE A 797 30.21 -11.94 -22.96
CA ILE A 797 30.31 -12.80 -21.78
C ILE A 797 30.72 -14.22 -22.19
N LYS A 798 30.18 -14.79 -23.27
CA LYS A 798 30.62 -16.11 -23.78
C LYS A 798 32.09 -16.12 -24.12
N THR A 799 32.53 -15.12 -24.88
CA THR A 799 33.95 -15.00 -25.27
C THR A 799 34.84 -14.92 -24.04
N ALA A 800 34.43 -14.14 -23.04
CA ALA A 800 35.14 -14.03 -21.77
C ALA A 800 35.14 -15.35 -20.98
N LEU A 801 34.03 -16.08 -20.93
CA LEU A 801 33.97 -17.36 -20.22
C LEU A 801 34.82 -18.44 -20.91
N LEU A 802 34.87 -18.46 -22.25
CA LEU A 802 35.69 -19.40 -23.04
C LEU A 802 37.19 -19.10 -22.95
N SER A 803 37.60 -17.83 -22.87
CA SER A 803 39.03 -17.45 -22.85
C SER A 803 39.78 -17.86 -21.57
N VAL A 804 39.06 -18.28 -20.52
CA VAL A 804 39.64 -18.82 -19.29
C VAL A 804 39.97 -20.31 -19.43
N GLU A 805 39.39 -21.02 -20.40
CA GLU A 805 39.63 -22.45 -20.63
C GLU A 805 40.83 -22.73 -21.56
N ASN A 806 41.40 -21.72 -22.22
CA ASN A 806 42.58 -21.84 -23.11
C ASN A 806 43.66 -20.77 -22.79
N PRO A 807 44.75 -21.12 -22.09
CA PRO A 807 45.78 -20.16 -21.66
C PRO A 807 46.61 -19.53 -22.79
N VAL A 808 46.44 -19.96 -24.04
CA VAL A 808 47.35 -19.63 -25.16
C VAL A 808 46.99 -18.28 -25.83
N GLU A 809 45.80 -17.73 -25.62
CA GLU A 809 45.36 -16.47 -26.28
C GLU A 809 45.43 -15.21 -25.39
N GLN A 810 45.81 -15.35 -24.12
CA GLN A 810 45.81 -14.24 -23.15
C GLN A 810 46.82 -13.13 -23.46
N GLU A 811 47.92 -13.41 -24.16
CA GLU A 811 48.88 -12.38 -24.61
C GLU A 811 48.37 -11.52 -25.78
N SER A 812 47.48 -12.07 -26.61
CA SER A 812 46.99 -11.39 -27.82
C SER A 812 45.89 -10.35 -27.51
N ILE A 813 45.09 -10.61 -26.46
CA ILE A 813 43.93 -9.77 -26.11
C ILE A 813 44.35 -8.54 -25.30
N ASN A 814 45.38 -8.64 -24.45
CA ASN A 814 45.89 -7.51 -23.67
C ASN A 814 46.45 -6.38 -24.57
N LEU A 815 46.92 -6.69 -25.78
CA LEU A 815 47.40 -5.70 -26.75
C LEU A 815 46.27 -4.95 -27.50
N LEU A 816 45.03 -5.43 -27.44
CA LEU A 816 43.87 -4.82 -28.11
C LEU A 816 42.99 -3.98 -27.17
N GLN A 817 43.14 -4.13 -25.85
CA GLN A 817 42.37 -3.38 -24.85
C GLN A 817 43.00 -2.03 -24.47
N ASP A 818 44.25 -1.77 -24.87
CA ASP A 818 44.99 -0.52 -24.61
C ASP A 818 44.89 0.53 -25.76
N ARG A 819 43.89 0.43 -26.64
CA ARG A 819 43.62 1.42 -27.71
C ARG A 819 42.23 2.03 -27.65
#